data_AF-A0A499VD38-F1
#
_entry.id   AF-A0A499VD38-F1
#
_cell.length_a   1.000
_cell.length_b   1.000
_cell.length_c   1.000
_cell.angle_alpha   90.00
_cell.angle_beta   90.00
_cell.angle_gamma   90.00
#
_symmetry.space_group_name_H-M   'P 1'
#
loop_
_entity.id
_entity.type
_entity.pdbx_description
1 polymer ?
#
loop_
_entity_poly.entity_id
_entity_poly.type
_entity_poly.pdbx_seq_one_letter_code
_entity_poly.pdbx_strand_id
1 'polypeptide(L)'
;MRLVAARQGGHSDILAVASHGEPFSYFTWAYCVPTDGDPGGRLPWGPVSDIAVADIDGERKTLLLTGTPPHEPASWKRYRGGATGRLWLHGQRLLADIDGHLDSPLFVGGRIAFLSDHEGIGNLYSCAYDGSDLRRHSDHDAFYARHASSDGTRVVYQCAGDLWIVDDLSPDSVPRRLDVRLGGPRAGRRTYQVPAAQHVDGISVDETGRASAVVVRGSLYWLTHRDGPARTITDTPGVRVRLPEMLGSGGQVAYITDAEGEDAVEIAHLPRVSGEREPRRLASGRLGRVQELAADPRGERLAIASNDGRLLLITVSEAAGEEAGADAVESGEPDGEVTELIRSINGPVRDLAFSPDGAWLTWSHPGIGRSLRQIKMARIKDRLIVDVTNGRFEDENPVFTRDGRYLAFLSWRGFDPVYDVHTGDLSFPLGCRPYLVPLSSATLSPFALNPEGRPVAGGLDPVEDESGDGAVTVELEGLESRVTPFPVTASKYSALYPVAGGGLVWLRWPISGALGETFANPDDTSGRPTLEYFNINKAKKSELVGHLDWFAVSGDGSRLVVVDEGDLRAVPSTESGDGDTTVWIDLRRIMHEVDPGAEWRQAYAEAGRITRAYFWDPGMSGVDWDAVLDQYRPLVERVASPDEFADLLREVLGELCTSHAYVTPARRNEGPRHYQRWQGLLGANFVRREGGWMLKRILPGDSSDSKARSPLAGTGIREGAMLTHVDGRPVNLVTGPYPLLAGAGGTTVELTFAPRRGTGPHGGWPWSR
;
A
#
# COMPACT_ATOMS: atom_id res chain seq x y z
N MET A 1 -23.40 -4.55 -11.35
CA MET A 1 -24.76 -4.37 -11.87
C MET A 1 -24.97 -5.39 -12.98
N ARG A 2 -25.78 -6.41 -12.75
CA ARG A 2 -26.22 -7.37 -13.77
C ARG A 2 -27.59 -6.91 -14.23
N LEU A 3 -27.84 -6.80 -15.54
CA LEU A 3 -29.10 -6.31 -16.12
C LEU A 3 -29.89 -7.53 -16.63
N VAL A 4 -31.05 -7.81 -16.04
CA VAL A 4 -31.97 -8.84 -16.55
C VAL A 4 -33.27 -8.18 -16.97
N ALA A 5 -33.69 -8.36 -18.23
CA ALA A 5 -34.93 -7.78 -18.73
C ALA A 5 -36.15 -8.52 -18.17
N ALA A 6 -36.94 -7.87 -17.33
CA ALA A 6 -38.23 -8.36 -16.88
C ALA A 6 -39.33 -7.78 -17.79
N ARG A 7 -40.12 -8.64 -18.45
CA ARG A 7 -41.28 -8.18 -19.23
C ARG A 7 -42.49 -8.05 -18.31
N GLN A 8 -42.96 -6.84 -18.05
CA GLN A 8 -44.26 -6.61 -17.39
C GLN A 8 -45.09 -5.65 -18.25
N GLY A 9 -46.30 -6.06 -18.66
CA GLY A 9 -47.22 -5.20 -19.40
C GLY A 9 -46.75 -4.71 -20.78
N GLY A 10 -45.81 -5.40 -21.44
CA GLY A 10 -45.26 -4.98 -22.75
C GLY A 10 -44.03 -4.07 -22.68
N HIS A 11 -43.61 -3.67 -21.47
CA HIS A 11 -42.36 -2.94 -21.22
C HIS A 11 -41.30 -3.88 -20.62
N SER A 12 -40.02 -3.63 -20.93
CA SER A 12 -38.89 -4.41 -20.42
C SER A 12 -38.16 -3.58 -19.37
N ASP A 13 -38.27 -3.97 -18.10
CA ASP A 13 -37.53 -3.34 -17.01
C ASP A 13 -36.20 -4.06 -16.77
N ILE A 14 -35.23 -3.36 -16.23
CA ILE A 14 -33.93 -3.90 -15.82
C ILE A 14 -34.01 -4.33 -14.36
N LEU A 15 -33.66 -5.57 -14.04
CA LEU A 15 -33.31 -5.94 -12.68
C LEU A 15 -31.85 -5.60 -12.41
N ALA A 16 -31.56 -5.03 -11.24
CA ALA A 16 -30.21 -4.66 -10.82
C ALA A 16 -29.98 -5.05 -9.36
N VAL A 17 -28.74 -5.47 -9.04
CA VAL A 17 -28.28 -5.63 -7.65
C VAL A 17 -27.26 -4.54 -7.34
N ALA A 18 -27.51 -3.79 -6.26
CA ALA A 18 -26.67 -2.67 -5.85
C ALA A 18 -26.80 -2.39 -4.34
N SER A 19 -25.77 -1.75 -3.76
CA SER A 19 -25.80 -1.17 -2.41
C SER A 19 -26.26 0.29 -2.43
N HIS A 20 -27.05 0.68 -3.44
CA HIS A 20 -27.44 2.08 -3.65
C HIS A 20 -28.35 2.55 -2.51
N GLY A 21 -27.92 3.57 -1.76
CA GLY A 21 -28.64 4.08 -0.60
C GLY A 21 -28.48 3.24 0.66
N GLU A 22 -27.56 2.26 0.66
CA GLU A 22 -27.25 1.41 1.80
C GLU A 22 -25.92 1.86 2.46
N PRO A 23 -25.76 1.66 3.79
CA PRO A 23 -24.60 2.16 4.53
C PRO A 23 -23.29 1.41 4.24
N PHE A 24 -23.35 0.22 3.61
CA PHE A 24 -22.19 -0.61 3.33
C PHE A 24 -22.19 -1.08 1.87
N SER A 25 -21.02 -1.06 1.23
CA SER A 25 -20.86 -1.45 -0.18
C SER A 25 -21.18 -2.92 -0.47
N TYR A 26 -20.98 -3.80 0.50
CA TYR A 26 -21.28 -5.23 0.39
C TYR A 26 -22.75 -5.55 0.71
N PHE A 27 -23.52 -4.58 1.20
CA PHE A 27 -24.91 -4.78 1.59
C PHE A 27 -25.82 -4.38 0.44
N THR A 28 -26.18 -5.37 -0.37
CA THR A 28 -26.79 -5.18 -1.69
C THR A 28 -28.23 -5.68 -1.73
N TRP A 29 -29.10 -4.97 -2.44
CA TRP A 29 -30.50 -5.31 -2.68
C TRP A 29 -30.79 -5.43 -4.16
N ALA A 30 -31.86 -6.14 -4.51
CA ALA A 30 -32.41 -6.11 -5.85
C ALA A 30 -33.31 -4.88 -6.07
N TYR A 31 -33.24 -4.33 -7.28
CA TYR A 31 -34.00 -3.18 -7.76
C TYR A 31 -34.61 -3.51 -9.11
N CYS A 32 -35.78 -2.94 -9.40
CA CYS A 32 -36.38 -2.91 -10.73
C CYS A 32 -36.25 -1.49 -11.28
N VAL A 33 -35.55 -1.35 -12.40
CA VAL A 33 -35.13 -0.09 -13.02
C VAL A 33 -35.77 0.01 -14.41
N PRO A 34 -36.75 0.88 -14.63
CA PRO A 34 -37.36 1.06 -15.94
C PRO A 34 -36.37 1.61 -16.98
N THR A 35 -36.60 1.33 -18.26
CA THR A 35 -35.74 1.80 -19.36
C THR A 35 -36.00 3.24 -19.80
N ASP A 36 -36.99 3.92 -19.19
CA ASP A 36 -37.32 5.33 -19.46
C ASP A 36 -36.44 6.33 -18.69
N GLY A 37 -35.52 5.83 -17.86
CA GLY A 37 -34.62 6.61 -17.04
C GLY A 37 -35.13 6.89 -15.62
N ASP A 38 -36.29 6.35 -15.23
CA ASP A 38 -36.71 6.34 -13.83
C ASP A 38 -35.68 5.56 -12.97
N PRO A 39 -35.29 6.08 -11.78
CA PRO A 39 -34.31 5.41 -10.92
C PRO A 39 -34.80 4.08 -10.35
N GLY A 40 -36.08 3.75 -10.52
CA GLY A 40 -36.64 2.46 -10.18
C GLY A 40 -36.98 2.29 -8.70
N GLY A 41 -37.28 1.05 -8.33
CA GLY A 41 -37.75 0.69 -6.98
C GLY A 41 -37.02 -0.52 -6.42
N ARG A 42 -36.72 -0.48 -5.11
CA ARG A 42 -36.16 -1.60 -4.36
C ARG A 42 -37.19 -2.73 -4.23
N LEU A 43 -36.75 -3.98 -4.46
CA LEU A 43 -37.57 -5.18 -4.34
C LEU A 43 -37.57 -5.73 -2.90
N PRO A 44 -38.61 -6.47 -2.48
CA PRO A 44 -38.85 -6.82 -1.07
C PRO A 44 -38.11 -8.09 -0.59
N TRP A 45 -37.05 -8.51 -1.28
CA TRP A 45 -36.41 -9.81 -1.04
C TRP A 45 -35.32 -9.81 0.04
N GLY A 46 -34.97 -8.64 0.57
CA GLY A 46 -33.84 -8.49 1.49
C GLY A 46 -32.48 -8.45 0.76
N PRO A 47 -31.38 -8.65 1.50
CA PRO A 47 -30.03 -8.66 0.93
C PRO A 47 -29.82 -9.83 -0.03
N VAL A 48 -29.40 -9.52 -1.25
CA VAL A 48 -29.20 -10.50 -2.33
C VAL A 48 -27.98 -10.12 -3.16
N SER A 49 -27.26 -11.11 -3.64
CA SER A 49 -26.07 -10.95 -4.47
C SER A 49 -26.39 -11.04 -5.96
N ASP A 50 -27.44 -11.77 -6.32
CA ASP A 50 -27.94 -11.87 -7.71
C ASP A 50 -29.45 -12.13 -7.74
N ILE A 51 -30.09 -11.82 -8.86
CA ILE A 51 -31.52 -12.01 -9.11
C ILE A 51 -31.80 -12.37 -10.57
N ALA A 52 -32.68 -13.35 -10.78
CA ALA A 52 -33.29 -13.65 -12.08
C ALA A 52 -34.79 -13.89 -11.93
N VAL A 53 -35.55 -13.72 -13.01
CA VAL A 53 -37.00 -13.99 -13.06
C VAL A 53 -37.36 -14.78 -14.31
N ALA A 54 -38.35 -15.65 -14.19
CA ALA A 54 -38.93 -16.38 -15.32
C ALA A 54 -40.42 -16.66 -15.05
N ASP A 55 -41.20 -16.80 -16.12
CA ASP A 55 -42.58 -17.28 -16.03
C ASP A 55 -42.56 -18.82 -16.17
N ILE A 56 -42.94 -19.52 -15.11
CA ILE A 56 -42.93 -20.98 -15.00
C ILE A 56 -44.36 -21.40 -14.68
N ASP A 57 -44.94 -22.28 -15.52
CA ASP A 57 -46.32 -22.76 -15.39
C ASP A 57 -47.37 -21.63 -15.27
N GLY A 58 -47.13 -20.52 -15.97
CA GLY A 58 -48.00 -19.34 -15.94
C GLY A 58 -47.83 -18.43 -14.72
N GLU A 59 -46.89 -18.75 -13.82
CA GLU A 59 -46.58 -17.95 -12.63
C GLU A 59 -45.17 -17.34 -12.71
N ARG A 60 -45.04 -16.07 -12.34
CA ARG A 60 -43.75 -15.41 -12.27
C ARG A 60 -42.95 -15.86 -11.04
N LYS A 61 -41.83 -16.53 -11.27
CA LYS A 61 -40.90 -16.98 -10.23
C LYS A 61 -39.66 -16.10 -10.18
N THR A 62 -39.12 -15.95 -8.97
CA THR A 62 -37.90 -15.18 -8.69
C THR A 62 -36.82 -16.12 -8.17
N LEU A 63 -35.65 -16.09 -8.78
CA LEU A 63 -34.46 -16.80 -8.36
C LEU A 63 -33.49 -15.83 -7.71
N LEU A 64 -33.01 -16.14 -6.52
CA LEU A 64 -32.13 -15.27 -5.74
C LEU A 64 -30.85 -16.01 -5.34
N LEU A 65 -29.73 -15.31 -5.43
CA LEU A 65 -28.49 -15.71 -4.78
C LEU A 65 -28.29 -14.87 -3.52
N THR A 66 -27.99 -15.51 -2.39
CA THR A 66 -27.72 -14.79 -1.13
C THR A 66 -26.46 -15.28 -0.45
N GLY A 67 -25.95 -14.44 0.46
CA GLY A 67 -24.90 -14.83 1.37
C GLY A 67 -23.49 -14.86 0.79
N THR A 68 -23.27 -14.46 -0.47
CA THR A 68 -21.92 -14.45 -1.06
C THR A 68 -21.07 -13.34 -0.42
N PRO A 69 -19.74 -13.49 -0.36
CA PRO A 69 -18.86 -12.39 0.00
C PRO A 69 -18.84 -11.34 -1.12
N PRO A 70 -18.29 -10.13 -0.86
CA PRO A 70 -18.15 -9.08 -1.87
C PRO A 70 -16.98 -9.34 -2.85
N HIS A 71 -16.67 -10.61 -3.12
CA HIS A 71 -15.69 -11.05 -4.10
C HIS A 71 -16.21 -12.31 -4.80
N GLU A 72 -15.72 -12.54 -6.02
CA GLU A 72 -16.05 -13.74 -6.78
C GLU A 72 -15.42 -15.00 -6.16
N PRO A 73 -16.06 -16.18 -6.24
CA PRO A 73 -15.47 -17.43 -5.76
C PRO A 73 -14.05 -17.72 -6.31
N ALA A 74 -13.69 -17.24 -7.49
CA ALA A 74 -12.34 -17.39 -8.03
C ALA A 74 -11.24 -16.68 -7.20
N SER A 75 -11.60 -15.67 -6.40
CA SER A 75 -10.67 -14.95 -5.52
C SER A 75 -10.38 -15.69 -4.21
N TRP A 76 -11.21 -16.68 -3.85
CA TRP A 76 -11.02 -17.56 -2.70
C TRP A 76 -11.64 -18.92 -3.04
N LYS A 77 -10.88 -19.73 -3.78
CA LYS A 77 -11.34 -21.02 -4.29
C LYS A 77 -11.62 -21.99 -3.15
N ARG A 78 -12.59 -22.88 -3.34
CA ARG A 78 -12.97 -23.93 -2.39
C ARG A 78 -13.41 -23.37 -1.04
N TYR A 79 -13.94 -22.15 -1.03
CA TYR A 79 -14.46 -21.51 0.17
C TYR A 79 -15.63 -22.31 0.77
N ARG A 80 -15.59 -22.52 2.09
CA ARG A 80 -16.62 -23.24 2.88
C ARG A 80 -17.08 -22.48 4.13
N GLY A 81 -16.80 -21.19 4.20
CA GLY A 81 -17.22 -20.37 5.35
C GLY A 81 -18.70 -19.97 5.30
N GLY A 82 -19.13 -19.17 6.29
CA GLY A 82 -20.53 -18.76 6.43
C GLY A 82 -21.09 -17.89 5.29
N ALA A 83 -20.22 -17.36 4.42
CA ALA A 83 -20.60 -16.56 3.26
C ALA A 83 -20.71 -17.41 1.96
N THR A 84 -21.04 -18.70 2.06
CA THR A 84 -21.19 -19.54 0.87
C THR A 84 -22.50 -19.19 0.16
N GLY A 85 -22.47 -19.05 -1.16
CA GLY A 85 -23.63 -18.67 -1.97
C GLY A 85 -24.79 -19.64 -1.79
N ARG A 86 -26.00 -19.11 -1.55
CA ARG A 86 -27.23 -19.88 -1.31
C ARG A 86 -28.29 -19.52 -2.32
N LEU A 87 -28.90 -20.54 -2.91
CA LEU A 87 -29.89 -20.41 -3.97
C LEU A 87 -31.32 -20.52 -3.43
N TRP A 88 -32.18 -19.59 -3.86
CA TRP A 88 -33.59 -19.56 -3.47
C TRP A 88 -34.49 -19.37 -4.68
N LEU A 89 -35.45 -20.26 -4.88
CA LEU A 89 -36.52 -20.10 -5.87
C LEU A 89 -37.82 -19.75 -5.15
N HIS A 90 -38.29 -18.52 -5.35
CA HIS A 90 -39.56 -18.02 -4.81
C HIS A 90 -39.73 -18.31 -3.30
N GLY A 91 -38.66 -18.09 -2.52
CA GLY A 91 -38.63 -18.29 -1.07
C GLY A 91 -38.25 -19.71 -0.61
N GLN A 92 -38.20 -20.70 -1.51
CA GLN A 92 -37.73 -22.04 -1.20
C GLN A 92 -36.22 -22.15 -1.43
N ARG A 93 -35.48 -22.64 -0.44
CA ARG A 93 -34.04 -22.91 -0.58
C ARG A 93 -33.82 -24.14 -1.45
N LEU A 94 -32.94 -24.03 -2.43
CA LEU A 94 -32.49 -25.15 -3.27
C LEU A 94 -31.11 -25.63 -2.83
N LEU A 95 -30.82 -26.91 -3.07
CA LEU A 95 -29.49 -27.51 -2.87
C LEU A 95 -28.89 -27.19 -1.49
N ALA A 96 -29.67 -27.35 -0.41
CA ALA A 96 -29.25 -26.92 0.92
C ALA A 96 -27.97 -27.61 1.43
N ASP A 97 -27.72 -28.83 0.94
CA ASP A 97 -26.63 -29.71 1.34
C ASP A 97 -25.45 -29.73 0.36
N ILE A 98 -25.45 -28.86 -0.66
CA ILE A 98 -24.33 -28.76 -1.60
C ILE A 98 -23.10 -28.20 -0.89
N ASP A 99 -22.01 -28.97 -0.88
CA ASP A 99 -20.77 -28.59 -0.22
C ASP A 99 -19.88 -27.75 -1.15
N GLY A 100 -20.36 -26.57 -1.56
CA GLY A 100 -19.61 -25.67 -2.42
C GLY A 100 -20.25 -24.31 -2.63
N HIS A 101 -19.47 -23.39 -3.16
CA HIS A 101 -19.95 -22.05 -3.45
C HIS A 101 -20.88 -22.06 -4.66
N LEU A 102 -22.03 -21.40 -4.57
CA LEU A 102 -22.94 -21.19 -5.72
C LEU A 102 -22.78 -19.77 -6.24
N ASP A 103 -22.68 -19.63 -7.55
CA ASP A 103 -22.58 -18.32 -8.21
C ASP A 103 -23.31 -18.28 -9.55
N SER A 104 -23.59 -17.07 -10.03
CA SER A 104 -24.15 -16.79 -11.36
C SER A 104 -25.40 -17.63 -11.72
N PRO A 105 -26.47 -17.66 -10.89
CA PRO A 105 -27.65 -18.47 -11.18
C PRO A 105 -28.50 -17.92 -12.34
N LEU A 106 -29.07 -18.82 -13.15
CA LEU A 106 -29.74 -18.52 -14.42
C LEU A 106 -30.95 -19.46 -14.65
N PHE A 107 -31.99 -18.95 -15.31
CA PHE A 107 -33.05 -19.79 -15.89
C PHE A 107 -32.69 -20.16 -17.33
N VAL A 108 -32.56 -21.46 -17.63
CA VAL A 108 -32.10 -21.93 -18.94
C VAL A 108 -32.78 -23.24 -19.30
N GLY A 109 -33.44 -23.31 -20.45
CA GLY A 109 -33.95 -24.59 -21.00
C GLY A 109 -34.86 -25.38 -20.05
N GLY A 110 -35.66 -24.70 -19.23
CA GLY A 110 -36.54 -25.34 -18.23
C GLY A 110 -35.86 -25.78 -16.93
N ARG A 111 -34.63 -25.32 -16.67
CA ARG A 111 -33.81 -25.68 -15.51
C ARG A 111 -33.19 -24.44 -14.86
N ILE A 112 -32.60 -24.60 -13.69
CA ILE A 112 -31.75 -23.58 -13.06
C ILE A 112 -30.29 -23.96 -13.28
N ALA A 113 -29.55 -23.15 -14.04
CA ALA A 113 -28.11 -23.28 -14.21
C ALA A 113 -27.36 -22.37 -13.23
N PHE A 114 -26.16 -22.77 -12.82
CA PHE A 114 -25.31 -22.01 -11.90
C PHE A 114 -23.85 -22.52 -11.98
N LEU A 115 -22.92 -21.72 -11.48
CA LEU A 115 -21.53 -22.11 -11.29
C LEU A 115 -21.32 -22.64 -9.87
N SER A 116 -20.49 -23.68 -9.72
CA SER A 116 -20.11 -24.18 -8.40
C SER A 116 -18.77 -24.92 -8.37
N ASP A 117 -18.11 -24.92 -7.22
CA ASP A 117 -16.87 -25.65 -6.94
C ASP A 117 -17.02 -26.78 -5.90
N HIS A 118 -18.24 -27.32 -5.76
CA HIS A 118 -18.50 -28.42 -4.82
C HIS A 118 -17.71 -29.70 -5.15
N GLU A 119 -17.32 -29.90 -6.41
CA GLU A 119 -16.42 -30.97 -6.85
C GLU A 119 -14.94 -30.53 -6.91
N GLY A 120 -14.58 -29.41 -6.29
CA GLY A 120 -13.22 -28.90 -6.16
C GLY A 120 -12.80 -27.85 -7.18
N ILE A 121 -13.40 -27.85 -8.38
CA ILE A 121 -13.15 -26.87 -9.45
C ILE A 121 -14.46 -26.25 -9.94
N GLY A 122 -14.45 -24.93 -10.10
CA GLY A 122 -15.59 -24.15 -10.59
C GLY A 122 -16.04 -24.62 -11.98
N ASN A 123 -17.23 -25.21 -12.04
CA ASN A 123 -17.84 -25.71 -13.27
C ASN A 123 -19.31 -25.30 -13.39
N LEU A 124 -19.90 -25.45 -14.58
CA LEU A 124 -21.30 -25.21 -14.85
C LEU A 124 -22.15 -26.43 -14.46
N TYR A 125 -23.17 -26.20 -13.64
CA TYR A 125 -24.13 -27.21 -13.20
C TYR A 125 -25.56 -26.73 -13.46
N SER A 126 -26.52 -27.65 -13.39
CA SER A 126 -27.94 -27.30 -13.32
C SER A 126 -28.77 -28.30 -12.53
N CYS A 127 -29.89 -27.84 -11.99
CA CYS A 127 -30.89 -28.68 -11.31
C CYS A 127 -32.31 -28.36 -11.83
N ALA A 128 -33.26 -29.23 -11.50
CA ALA A 128 -34.68 -28.95 -11.68
C ALA A 128 -35.14 -27.82 -10.73
N TYR A 129 -36.33 -27.25 -10.96
CA TYR A 129 -36.85 -26.12 -10.16
C TYR A 129 -37.11 -26.45 -8.69
N ASP A 130 -37.24 -27.73 -8.34
CA ASP A 130 -37.32 -28.20 -6.95
C ASP A 130 -35.95 -28.51 -6.33
N GLY A 131 -34.87 -28.32 -7.08
CA GLY A 131 -33.49 -28.62 -6.67
C GLY A 131 -33.04 -30.07 -6.92
N SER A 132 -33.90 -30.92 -7.49
CA SER A 132 -33.56 -32.30 -7.83
C SER A 132 -32.77 -32.42 -9.15
N ASP A 133 -32.36 -33.65 -9.50
CA ASP A 133 -31.72 -33.97 -10.78
C ASP A 133 -30.51 -33.07 -11.08
N LEU A 134 -29.58 -32.96 -10.12
CA LEU A 134 -28.34 -32.18 -10.29
C LEU A 134 -27.49 -32.78 -11.43
N ARG A 135 -27.03 -31.93 -12.34
CA ARG A 135 -26.22 -32.30 -13.51
C ARG A 135 -25.04 -31.35 -13.69
N ARG A 136 -23.92 -31.90 -14.15
CA ARG A 136 -22.72 -31.16 -14.58
C ARG A 136 -22.75 -30.97 -16.10
N HIS A 137 -22.38 -29.77 -16.56
CA HIS A 137 -22.40 -29.38 -17.99
C HIS A 137 -21.03 -28.95 -18.50
N SER A 138 -20.03 -28.78 -17.64
CA SER A 138 -18.64 -28.55 -18.05
C SER A 138 -17.67 -29.35 -17.20
N ASP A 139 -16.54 -29.74 -17.80
CA ASP A 139 -15.49 -30.54 -17.16
C ASP A 139 -14.13 -29.83 -17.24
N HIS A 140 -14.09 -28.57 -16.79
CA HIS A 140 -12.83 -27.85 -16.62
C HIS A 140 -12.09 -28.40 -15.40
N ASP A 141 -10.84 -28.77 -15.60
CA ASP A 141 -9.96 -29.42 -14.61
C ASP A 141 -8.75 -28.55 -14.21
N ALA A 142 -8.53 -27.43 -14.90
CA ALA A 142 -7.41 -26.54 -14.68
C ALA A 142 -7.84 -25.18 -14.11
N PHE A 143 -8.87 -24.54 -14.67
CA PHE A 143 -9.28 -23.18 -14.32
C PHE A 143 -10.77 -23.13 -13.98
N TYR A 144 -11.17 -22.16 -13.17
CA TYR A 144 -12.58 -22.00 -12.80
C TYR A 144 -13.38 -21.45 -13.99
N ALA A 145 -14.54 -22.06 -14.27
CA ALA A 145 -15.60 -21.44 -15.04
C ALA A 145 -16.21 -20.27 -14.24
N ARG A 146 -16.34 -19.12 -14.88
CA ARG A 146 -16.64 -17.83 -14.25
C ARG A 146 -17.63 -17.01 -15.08
N HIS A 147 -18.37 -16.11 -14.41
CA HIS A 147 -19.29 -15.14 -15.04
C HIS A 147 -20.29 -15.74 -16.05
N ALA A 148 -20.94 -16.85 -15.70
CA ALA A 148 -21.93 -17.48 -16.59
C ALA A 148 -23.10 -16.55 -16.88
N SER A 149 -23.57 -16.51 -18.13
CA SER A 149 -24.69 -15.72 -18.63
C SER A 149 -25.49 -16.50 -19.68
N SER A 150 -26.72 -16.11 -19.97
CA SER A 150 -27.61 -16.86 -20.87
C SER A 150 -28.55 -15.97 -21.68
N ASP A 151 -28.98 -16.48 -22.83
CA ASP A 151 -30.11 -15.96 -23.62
C ASP A 151 -31.45 -16.66 -23.32
N GLY A 152 -31.49 -17.52 -22.29
CA GLY A 152 -32.62 -18.36 -21.90
C GLY A 152 -32.56 -19.80 -22.44
N THR A 153 -31.68 -20.08 -23.40
CA THR A 153 -31.51 -21.42 -24.00
C THR A 153 -30.07 -21.92 -23.92
N ARG A 154 -29.10 -21.05 -24.17
CA ARG A 154 -27.67 -21.34 -24.20
C ARG A 154 -26.99 -20.69 -23.00
N VAL A 155 -25.85 -21.22 -22.57
CA VAL A 155 -25.03 -20.62 -21.51
C VAL A 155 -23.67 -20.24 -22.07
N VAL A 156 -23.25 -18.99 -21.88
CA VAL A 156 -21.90 -18.50 -22.16
C VAL A 156 -21.22 -18.18 -20.85
N TYR A 157 -19.93 -18.53 -20.72
CA TYR A 157 -19.12 -18.23 -19.55
C TYR A 157 -17.65 -18.07 -19.96
N GLN A 158 -16.81 -17.61 -19.05
CA GLN A 158 -15.37 -17.50 -19.28
C GLN A 158 -14.59 -18.54 -18.47
N CYS A 159 -13.47 -19.01 -19.02
CA CYS A 159 -12.52 -19.90 -18.35
C CYS A 159 -11.12 -19.59 -18.90
N ALA A 160 -10.17 -19.25 -18.03
CA ALA A 160 -8.79 -18.87 -18.40
C ALA A 160 -8.71 -17.74 -19.46
N GLY A 161 -9.66 -16.80 -19.44
CA GLY A 161 -9.73 -15.70 -20.41
C GLY A 161 -10.28 -16.08 -21.79
N ASP A 162 -10.70 -17.34 -21.99
CA ASP A 162 -11.42 -17.79 -23.18
C ASP A 162 -12.94 -17.81 -22.92
N LEU A 163 -13.73 -17.56 -23.96
CA LEU A 163 -15.19 -17.69 -23.89
C LEU A 163 -15.63 -19.09 -24.30
N TRP A 164 -16.52 -19.67 -23.52
CA TRP A 164 -17.10 -20.99 -23.73
C TRP A 164 -18.61 -20.88 -23.86
N ILE A 165 -19.22 -21.77 -24.64
CA ILE A 165 -20.67 -21.86 -24.80
C ILE A 165 -21.14 -23.30 -24.67
N VAL A 166 -22.28 -23.47 -24.01
CA VAL A 166 -23.08 -24.70 -23.99
C VAL A 166 -24.39 -24.41 -24.72
N ASP A 167 -24.69 -25.19 -25.75
CA ASP A 167 -25.82 -24.91 -26.65
C ASP A 167 -27.19 -25.31 -26.03
N ASP A 168 -27.21 -26.26 -25.10
CA ASP A 168 -28.37 -26.59 -24.26
C ASP A 168 -27.95 -27.41 -23.02
N LEU A 169 -28.86 -27.68 -22.08
CA LEU A 169 -28.58 -28.41 -20.82
C LEU A 169 -28.97 -29.91 -20.87
N SER A 170 -29.06 -30.49 -22.07
CA SER A 170 -29.23 -31.94 -22.22
C SER A 170 -27.95 -32.70 -21.84
N PRO A 171 -28.05 -33.99 -21.46
CA PRO A 171 -26.87 -34.77 -21.05
C PRO A 171 -25.78 -34.91 -22.13
N ASP A 172 -26.14 -34.79 -23.41
CA ASP A 172 -25.22 -34.99 -24.54
C ASP A 172 -24.57 -33.67 -25.00
N SER A 173 -25.00 -32.53 -24.45
CA SER A 173 -24.47 -31.21 -24.78
C SER A 173 -23.13 -31.00 -24.08
N VAL A 174 -22.11 -30.66 -24.86
CA VAL A 174 -20.75 -30.41 -24.36
C VAL A 174 -20.33 -28.96 -24.60
N PRO A 175 -19.57 -28.33 -23.69
CA PRO A 175 -19.06 -26.99 -23.90
C PRO A 175 -18.11 -26.93 -25.09
N ARG A 176 -18.23 -25.89 -25.88
CA ARG A 176 -17.27 -25.57 -26.95
C ARG A 176 -16.71 -24.16 -26.76
N ARG A 177 -15.43 -24.00 -27.04
CA ARG A 177 -14.78 -22.69 -27.04
C ARG A 177 -15.32 -21.84 -28.20
N LEU A 178 -15.65 -20.59 -27.93
CA LEU A 178 -15.95 -19.59 -28.94
C LEU A 178 -14.64 -18.98 -29.45
N ASP A 179 -14.39 -19.10 -30.75
CA ASP A 179 -13.26 -18.44 -31.39
C ASP A 179 -13.57 -16.95 -31.61
N VAL A 180 -13.25 -16.14 -30.61
CA VAL A 180 -13.43 -14.69 -30.64
C VAL A 180 -12.08 -14.01 -30.82
N ARG A 181 -11.85 -13.44 -32.00
CA ARG A 181 -10.67 -12.61 -32.26
C ARG A 181 -10.97 -11.16 -31.90
N LEU A 182 -10.37 -10.66 -30.82
CA LEU A 182 -10.41 -9.24 -30.47
C LEU A 182 -9.58 -8.44 -31.49
N GLY A 183 -10.21 -7.54 -32.24
CA GLY A 183 -9.56 -6.72 -33.27
C GLY A 183 -8.89 -5.44 -32.75
N GLY A 184 -8.96 -5.17 -31.44
CA GLY A 184 -8.43 -3.94 -30.84
C GLY A 184 -6.91 -3.96 -30.68
N PRO A 185 -6.23 -2.79 -30.71
CA PRO A 185 -4.76 -2.69 -30.70
C PRO A 185 -4.09 -3.04 -29.36
N ARG A 186 -4.83 -3.50 -28.34
CA ARG A 186 -4.33 -3.72 -26.96
C ARG A 186 -3.50 -2.55 -26.43
N ALA A 187 -4.04 -1.32 -26.56
CA ALA A 187 -3.30 -0.09 -26.30
C ALA A 187 -2.68 0.02 -24.90
N GLY A 188 -3.18 -0.70 -23.90
CA GLY A 188 -2.58 -0.74 -22.56
C GLY A 188 -1.25 -1.52 -22.48
N ARG A 189 -0.82 -2.21 -23.54
CA ARG A 189 0.54 -2.76 -23.68
C ARG A 189 1.52 -1.81 -24.39
N ARG A 190 1.05 -0.65 -24.86
CA ARG A 190 1.92 0.32 -25.53
C ARG A 190 2.89 0.89 -24.49
N THR A 191 4.16 1.03 -24.85
CA THR A 191 5.13 1.71 -23.98
C THR A 191 4.79 3.20 -23.82
N TYR A 192 5.07 3.75 -22.65
CA TYR A 192 4.78 5.15 -22.34
C TYR A 192 5.74 5.71 -21.28
N GLN A 193 5.89 7.03 -21.26
CA GLN A 193 6.69 7.70 -20.24
C GLN A 193 5.83 8.11 -19.04
N VAL A 194 6.44 8.09 -17.86
CA VAL A 194 5.82 8.54 -16.61
C VAL A 194 6.62 9.68 -15.96
N PRO A 195 5.98 10.60 -15.24
CA PRO A 195 6.69 11.58 -14.43
C PRO A 195 7.44 10.90 -13.28
N ALA A 196 8.77 10.96 -13.27
CA ALA A 196 9.60 10.31 -12.24
C ALA A 196 9.22 10.70 -10.80
N ALA A 197 8.84 11.96 -10.59
CA ALA A 197 8.37 12.50 -9.31
C ALA A 197 7.25 11.70 -8.62
N GLN A 198 6.41 11.00 -9.38
CA GLN A 198 5.30 10.22 -8.85
C GLN A 198 5.67 8.75 -8.56
N HIS A 199 6.91 8.36 -8.86
CA HIS A 199 7.36 6.97 -8.87
C HIS A 199 8.72 6.77 -8.18
N VAL A 200 9.19 7.74 -7.39
CA VAL A 200 10.41 7.58 -6.58
C VAL A 200 10.15 6.61 -5.43
N ASP A 201 10.92 5.54 -5.35
CA ASP A 201 10.82 4.49 -4.34
C ASP A 201 12.12 4.22 -3.56
N GLY A 202 13.21 4.93 -3.88
CA GLY A 202 14.46 4.88 -3.13
C GLY A 202 15.46 5.96 -3.55
N ILE A 203 16.26 6.46 -2.61
CA ILE A 203 17.31 7.44 -2.86
C ILE A 203 18.54 7.06 -2.03
N SER A 204 19.72 7.09 -2.67
CA SER A 204 21.02 7.07 -1.99
C SER A 204 21.81 8.30 -2.43
N VAL A 205 22.29 9.09 -1.46
CA VAL A 205 22.94 10.38 -1.73
C VAL A 205 24.45 10.17 -1.79
N ASP A 206 25.12 10.85 -2.72
CA ASP A 206 26.59 10.84 -2.77
C ASP A 206 27.21 11.42 -1.50
N GLU A 207 28.53 11.27 -1.38
CA GLU A 207 29.30 11.77 -0.24
C GLU A 207 28.98 13.23 0.09
N THR A 208 28.83 14.09 -0.91
CA THR A 208 28.75 15.56 -0.72
C THR A 208 27.35 16.16 -0.82
N GLY A 209 26.33 15.35 -1.15
CA GLY A 209 24.99 15.86 -1.46
C GLY A 209 24.92 16.72 -2.73
N ARG A 210 25.74 16.40 -3.73
CA ARG A 210 25.71 16.99 -5.08
C ARG A 210 24.95 16.13 -6.08
N ALA A 211 24.75 14.85 -5.79
CA ALA A 211 24.05 13.91 -6.64
C ALA A 211 23.43 12.77 -5.82
N SER A 212 22.50 12.04 -6.43
CA SER A 212 21.89 10.86 -5.83
C SER A 212 21.68 9.77 -6.86
N ALA A 213 21.79 8.51 -6.42
CA ALA A 213 21.16 7.39 -7.10
C ALA A 213 19.68 7.37 -6.70
N VAL A 214 18.78 7.43 -7.67
CA VAL A 214 17.33 7.54 -7.49
C VAL A 214 16.68 6.35 -8.16
N VAL A 215 15.95 5.55 -7.37
CA VAL A 215 15.11 4.48 -7.90
C VAL A 215 13.79 5.11 -8.37
N VAL A 216 13.40 4.79 -9.59
CA VAL A 216 12.12 5.17 -10.19
C VAL A 216 11.52 3.91 -10.78
N ARG A 217 10.41 3.44 -10.20
CA ARG A 217 9.62 2.30 -10.71
C ARG A 217 10.47 1.04 -10.98
N GLY A 218 11.41 0.74 -10.07
CA GLY A 218 12.29 -0.42 -10.22
C GLY A 218 13.47 -0.24 -11.19
N SER A 219 13.73 0.96 -11.69
CA SER A 219 14.94 1.34 -12.43
C SER A 219 15.80 2.31 -11.62
N LEU A 220 17.10 2.38 -11.89
CA LEU A 220 18.06 3.20 -11.13
C LEU A 220 18.73 4.26 -12.01
N TYR A 221 18.70 5.50 -11.54
CA TYR A 221 19.26 6.66 -12.24
C TYR A 221 20.24 7.42 -11.35
N TRP A 222 21.35 7.90 -11.92
CA TRP A 222 22.25 8.86 -11.30
C TRP A 222 21.82 10.29 -11.63
N LEU A 223 21.37 11.05 -10.63
CA LEU A 223 20.84 12.40 -10.80
C LEU A 223 21.70 13.42 -10.06
N THR A 224 22.33 14.31 -10.83
CA THR A 224 23.01 15.48 -10.27
C THR A 224 21.98 16.50 -9.76
N HIS A 225 22.18 17.04 -8.57
CA HIS A 225 21.19 17.91 -7.91
C HIS A 225 21.07 19.25 -8.62
N ARG A 226 22.20 19.94 -8.83
CA ARG A 226 22.28 21.27 -9.48
C ARG A 226 22.89 21.17 -10.88
N ASP A 227 22.23 21.76 -11.88
CA ASP A 227 22.70 22.06 -13.25
C ASP A 227 23.30 20.92 -14.11
N GLY A 228 23.31 19.67 -13.65
CA GLY A 228 23.85 18.54 -14.41
C GLY A 228 22.80 17.60 -15.03
N PRO A 229 23.26 16.53 -15.71
CA PRO A 229 22.36 15.54 -16.33
C PRO A 229 21.80 14.53 -15.31
N ALA A 230 20.75 13.83 -15.73
CA ALA A 230 20.43 12.50 -15.24
C ALA A 230 21.09 11.45 -16.15
N ARG A 231 21.55 10.34 -15.59
CA ARG A 231 22.14 9.23 -16.33
C ARG A 231 21.54 7.91 -15.85
N THR A 232 21.19 7.02 -16.77
CA THR A 232 20.75 5.67 -16.41
C THR A 232 21.91 4.88 -15.81
N ILE A 233 21.65 4.16 -14.72
CA ILE A 233 22.53 3.10 -14.22
C ILE A 233 21.98 1.74 -14.68
N THR A 234 20.68 1.51 -14.51
CA THR A 234 19.99 0.35 -15.07
C THR A 234 18.49 0.63 -15.20
N ASP A 235 17.90 0.29 -16.35
CA ASP A 235 16.47 0.42 -16.63
C ASP A 235 15.94 -0.76 -17.45
N THR A 236 16.53 -1.94 -17.22
CA THR A 236 16.18 -3.17 -17.96
C THR A 236 14.70 -3.53 -17.77
N PRO A 237 13.88 -3.58 -18.84
CA PRO A 237 12.47 -3.91 -18.71
C PRO A 237 12.24 -5.30 -18.11
N GLY A 238 11.37 -5.37 -17.09
CA GLY A 238 11.05 -6.63 -16.40
C GLY A 238 12.09 -7.06 -15.37
N VAL A 239 13.02 -6.17 -15.00
CA VAL A 239 13.91 -6.30 -13.85
C VAL A 239 13.56 -5.19 -12.87
N ARG A 240 13.55 -5.51 -11.57
CA ARG A 240 13.30 -4.55 -10.50
C ARG A 240 14.54 -4.37 -9.65
N VAL A 241 14.96 -3.12 -9.51
CA VAL A 241 15.98 -2.69 -8.55
C VAL A 241 15.37 -1.99 -7.33
N ARG A 242 16.00 -2.13 -6.17
CA ARG A 242 15.56 -1.57 -4.89
C ARG A 242 16.77 -1.26 -4.00
N LEU A 243 16.55 -0.47 -2.95
CA LEU A 243 17.52 -0.26 -1.85
C LEU A 243 18.92 0.13 -2.34
N PRO A 244 19.08 1.25 -3.06
CA PRO A 244 20.40 1.70 -3.49
C PRO A 244 21.23 2.16 -2.29
N GLU A 245 22.51 1.82 -2.27
CA GLU A 245 23.47 2.20 -1.23
C GLU A 245 24.81 2.59 -1.87
N MET A 246 25.31 3.79 -1.56
CA MET A 246 26.65 4.22 -1.99
C MET A 246 27.72 3.33 -1.33
N LEU A 247 28.71 2.90 -2.09
CA LEU A 247 29.84 2.14 -1.58
C LEU A 247 31.03 3.06 -1.34
N GLY A 248 31.23 3.44 -0.07
CA GLY A 248 32.29 4.35 0.36
C GLY A 248 32.34 5.64 -0.48
N SER A 249 33.56 6.15 -0.71
CA SER A 249 33.80 7.31 -1.58
C SER A 249 34.18 6.93 -3.03
N GLY A 250 34.25 5.63 -3.34
CA GLY A 250 34.82 5.05 -4.56
C GLY A 250 34.02 5.30 -5.86
N GLY A 251 32.85 5.91 -5.76
CA GLY A 251 31.98 6.18 -6.90
C GLY A 251 31.33 4.92 -7.47
N GLN A 252 30.91 4.03 -6.58
CA GLN A 252 30.11 2.84 -6.87
C GLN A 252 28.82 2.88 -6.06
N VAL A 253 27.81 2.17 -6.53
CA VAL A 253 26.52 1.98 -5.85
C VAL A 253 26.16 0.51 -5.85
N ALA A 254 25.79 -0.03 -4.69
CA ALA A 254 25.17 -1.33 -4.54
C ALA A 254 23.64 -1.17 -4.56
N TYR A 255 22.92 -2.16 -5.07
CA TYR A 255 21.46 -2.22 -5.01
C TYR A 255 20.99 -3.67 -5.04
N ILE A 256 19.76 -3.90 -4.63
CA ILE A 256 19.10 -5.21 -4.76
C ILE A 256 18.44 -5.31 -6.13
N THR A 257 18.69 -6.40 -6.84
CA THR A 257 18.10 -6.72 -8.15
C THR A 257 17.44 -8.09 -8.12
N ASP A 258 16.39 -8.27 -8.92
CA ASP A 258 15.73 -9.57 -9.14
C ASP A 258 15.92 -10.11 -10.56
N ALA A 259 16.95 -9.64 -11.27
CA ALA A 259 17.23 -10.01 -12.66
C ALA A 259 17.37 -11.53 -12.91
N GLU A 260 17.77 -12.30 -11.90
CA GLU A 260 17.87 -13.78 -11.93
C GLU A 260 16.71 -14.49 -11.23
N GLY A 261 15.66 -13.74 -10.87
CA GLY A 261 14.50 -14.24 -10.15
C GLY A 261 14.58 -13.98 -8.65
N GLU A 262 15.57 -14.52 -7.96
CA GLU A 262 15.76 -14.27 -6.52
C GLU A 262 16.54 -12.97 -6.26
N ASP A 263 16.40 -12.39 -5.07
CA ASP A 263 17.15 -11.19 -4.69
C ASP A 263 18.66 -11.45 -4.73
N ALA A 264 19.38 -10.56 -5.42
CA ALA A 264 20.83 -10.51 -5.50
C ALA A 264 21.31 -9.09 -5.20
N VAL A 265 22.56 -8.95 -4.75
CA VAL A 265 23.24 -7.65 -4.73
C VAL A 265 23.88 -7.41 -6.08
N GLU A 266 23.69 -6.23 -6.65
CA GLU A 266 24.40 -5.80 -7.85
C GLU A 266 25.12 -4.49 -7.59
N ILE A 267 26.38 -4.42 -8.01
CA ILE A 267 27.27 -3.29 -7.79
C ILE A 267 27.60 -2.68 -9.16
N ALA A 268 27.22 -1.42 -9.34
CA ALA A 268 27.51 -0.66 -10.56
C ALA A 268 28.44 0.51 -10.25
N HIS A 269 29.27 0.87 -11.24
CA HIS A 269 30.03 2.11 -11.18
C HIS A 269 29.12 3.29 -11.51
N LEU A 270 29.30 4.41 -10.81
CA LEU A 270 28.59 5.63 -11.15
C LEU A 270 28.98 6.07 -12.57
N PRO A 271 28.03 6.49 -13.42
CA PRO A 271 28.32 6.81 -14.82
C PRO A 271 29.36 7.93 -14.96
N ARG A 272 30.51 7.63 -15.59
CA ARG A 272 31.60 8.58 -15.90
C ARG A 272 31.76 8.76 -17.42
N VAL A 273 32.47 9.81 -17.84
CA VAL A 273 32.76 10.08 -19.26
C VAL A 273 33.64 8.99 -19.90
N SER A 274 34.37 8.23 -19.09
CA SER A 274 35.32 7.18 -19.51
C SER A 274 34.68 5.89 -20.06
N GLY A 275 33.35 5.78 -20.09
CA GLY A 275 32.63 4.63 -20.64
C GLY A 275 31.91 3.79 -19.58
N GLU A 276 31.05 2.90 -20.06
CA GLU A 276 30.23 1.96 -19.29
C GLU A 276 31.08 0.80 -18.76
N ARG A 277 30.81 0.36 -17.54
CA ARG A 277 31.42 -0.83 -16.92
C ARG A 277 30.32 -1.78 -16.53
N GLU A 278 30.46 -3.04 -16.89
CA GLU A 278 29.50 -4.08 -16.52
C GLU A 278 29.32 -4.14 -15.00
N PRO A 279 28.07 -4.17 -14.49
CA PRO A 279 27.80 -4.38 -13.08
C PRO A 279 28.28 -5.74 -12.60
N ARG A 280 28.67 -5.82 -11.32
CA ARG A 280 29.05 -7.08 -10.66
C ARG A 280 27.90 -7.57 -9.78
N ARG A 281 27.41 -8.78 -10.04
CA ARG A 281 26.35 -9.40 -9.25
C ARG A 281 26.91 -10.40 -8.24
N LEU A 282 26.37 -10.36 -7.03
CA LEU A 282 26.79 -11.15 -5.88
C LEU A 282 25.59 -11.84 -5.22
N ALA A 283 25.84 -13.02 -4.66
CA ALA A 283 24.94 -13.71 -3.73
C ALA A 283 23.52 -14.04 -4.21
N SER A 284 23.29 -14.15 -5.53
CA SER A 284 22.01 -14.56 -6.12
C SER A 284 21.45 -15.84 -5.47
N GLY A 285 20.20 -15.79 -5.01
CA GLY A 285 19.50 -16.91 -4.37
C GLY A 285 19.96 -17.25 -2.94
N ARG A 286 20.93 -16.53 -2.36
CA ARG A 286 21.49 -16.82 -1.02
C ARG A 286 20.94 -15.90 0.08
N LEU A 287 20.26 -14.82 -0.30
CA LEU A 287 19.91 -13.70 0.60
C LEU A 287 18.53 -13.84 1.27
N GLY A 288 17.61 -14.63 0.70
CA GLY A 288 16.17 -14.50 1.02
C GLY A 288 15.62 -13.18 0.46
N ARG A 289 14.44 -12.73 0.92
CA ARG A 289 13.89 -11.44 0.49
C ARG A 289 14.49 -10.31 1.32
N VAL A 290 15.33 -9.51 0.69
CA VAL A 290 16.05 -8.41 1.35
C VAL A 290 15.07 -7.29 1.74
N GLN A 291 15.09 -6.92 3.01
CA GLN A 291 14.31 -5.83 3.60
C GLN A 291 15.13 -4.55 3.77
N GLU A 292 16.43 -4.68 4.03
CA GLU A 292 17.34 -3.58 4.31
C GLU A 292 18.74 -3.93 3.83
N LEU A 293 19.46 -2.93 3.32
CA LEU A 293 20.84 -3.00 2.86
C LEU A 293 21.59 -1.81 3.47
N ALA A 294 22.77 -2.02 4.03
CA ALA A 294 23.64 -0.96 4.52
C ALA A 294 25.09 -1.24 4.11
N ALA A 295 25.83 -0.20 3.72
CA ALA A 295 27.25 -0.30 3.43
C ALA A 295 28.10 0.21 4.59
N ASP A 296 29.27 -0.39 4.79
CA ASP A 296 30.26 0.20 5.70
C ASP A 296 30.89 1.47 5.08
N PRO A 297 31.47 2.37 5.88
CA PRO A 297 31.97 3.66 5.37
C PRO A 297 33.08 3.54 4.30
N ARG A 298 33.76 2.40 4.22
CA ARG A 298 34.80 2.12 3.22
C ARG A 298 34.25 1.47 1.95
N GLY A 299 33.01 0.95 1.97
CA GLY A 299 32.42 0.22 0.85
C GLY A 299 32.98 -1.20 0.68
N GLU A 300 33.67 -1.73 1.68
CA GLU A 300 34.28 -3.07 1.69
C GLU A 300 33.31 -4.14 2.17
N ARG A 301 32.22 -3.75 2.85
CA ARG A 301 31.24 -4.67 3.46
C ARG A 301 29.81 -4.16 3.29
N LEU A 302 28.91 -5.09 3.06
CA LEU A 302 27.46 -4.86 3.07
C LEU A 302 26.80 -5.67 4.19
N ALA A 303 25.85 -5.07 4.90
CA ALA A 303 24.97 -5.74 5.84
C ALA A 303 23.55 -5.84 5.25
N ILE A 304 22.90 -6.99 5.44
CA ILE A 304 21.57 -7.29 4.89
C ILE A 304 20.65 -7.83 5.98
N ALA A 305 19.46 -7.24 6.10
CA ALA A 305 18.36 -7.79 6.86
C ALA A 305 17.40 -8.54 5.93
N SER A 306 17.20 -9.83 6.17
CA SER A 306 16.31 -10.67 5.37
C SER A 306 14.97 -10.94 6.04
N ASN A 307 13.94 -11.21 5.24
CA ASN A 307 12.57 -11.48 5.72
C ASN A 307 12.49 -12.65 6.70
N ASP A 308 13.41 -13.62 6.59
CA ASP A 308 13.47 -14.84 7.39
C ASP A 308 14.22 -14.68 8.73
N GLY A 309 14.54 -13.44 9.11
CA GLY A 309 15.18 -13.13 10.39
C GLY A 309 16.70 -13.12 10.34
N ARG A 310 17.33 -13.50 9.23
CA ARG A 310 18.80 -13.47 9.07
C ARG A 310 19.34 -12.05 8.95
N LEU A 311 20.46 -11.81 9.64
CA LEU A 311 21.39 -10.71 9.41
C LEU A 311 22.63 -11.26 8.71
N LEU A 312 22.86 -10.84 7.48
CA LEU A 312 23.96 -11.31 6.64
C LEU A 312 25.01 -10.21 6.46
N LEU A 313 26.28 -10.61 6.39
CA LEU A 313 27.40 -9.78 5.95
C LEU A 313 27.89 -10.30 4.60
N ILE A 314 28.19 -9.37 3.69
CA ILE A 314 28.79 -9.66 2.38
C ILE A 314 30.10 -8.89 2.27
N THR A 315 31.17 -9.60 1.93
CA THR A 315 32.47 -9.00 1.62
C THR A 315 32.46 -8.48 0.19
N VAL A 316 32.89 -7.23 0.00
CA VAL A 316 32.96 -6.53 -1.28
C VAL A 316 34.42 -6.17 -1.52
N SER A 317 35.07 -6.85 -2.46
CA SER A 317 36.43 -6.47 -2.87
C SER A 317 36.37 -5.49 -4.04
N GLU A 318 37.35 -4.58 -4.16
CA GLU A 318 37.58 -3.91 -5.44
C GLU A 318 38.00 -4.96 -6.49
N ALA A 319 37.45 -4.88 -7.69
CA ALA A 319 37.92 -5.72 -8.79
C ALA A 319 39.36 -5.31 -9.14
N ALA A 320 40.28 -6.27 -9.22
CA ALA A 320 41.65 -6.04 -9.67
C ALA A 320 41.65 -5.37 -11.06
N GLY A 321 41.91 -4.06 -11.09
CA GLY A 321 41.92 -3.21 -12.27
C GLY A 321 42.99 -2.12 -12.20
N GLU A 322 44.19 -2.50 -12.62
CA GLU A 322 45.38 -1.74 -13.08
C GLU A 322 46.01 -0.57 -12.28
N GLU A 323 45.43 0.01 -11.24
CA GLU A 323 46.14 1.03 -10.43
C GLU A 323 45.90 0.90 -8.92
N ALA A 324 46.05 -0.30 -8.35
CA ALA A 324 46.08 -0.46 -6.90
C ALA A 324 47.45 -0.01 -6.34
N GLY A 325 47.45 1.15 -5.67
CA GLY A 325 48.54 1.58 -4.78
C GLY A 325 48.70 0.61 -3.60
N ALA A 326 49.90 0.54 -3.05
CA ALA A 326 50.44 -0.53 -2.21
C ALA A 326 49.82 -0.73 -0.79
N ASP A 327 48.61 -0.23 -0.52
CA ASP A 327 48.00 -0.26 0.83
C ASP A 327 46.66 -1.04 0.92
N ALA A 328 46.37 -1.94 -0.04
CA ALA A 328 45.22 -2.83 0.07
C ALA A 328 45.45 -3.88 1.19
N VAL A 329 44.72 -3.76 2.28
CA VAL A 329 44.66 -4.78 3.33
C VAL A 329 43.88 -5.98 2.78
N GLU A 330 44.57 -7.10 2.56
CA GLU A 330 43.94 -8.37 2.19
C GLU A 330 42.98 -8.81 3.31
N SER A 331 41.67 -8.68 3.09
CA SER A 331 40.63 -9.20 3.99
C SER A 331 40.59 -10.73 4.06
N GLY A 332 41.33 -11.44 3.21
CA GLY A 332 41.45 -12.91 3.18
C GLY A 332 40.17 -13.67 2.77
N GLU A 333 39.00 -13.03 2.83
CA GLU A 333 37.71 -13.57 2.44
C GLU A 333 37.43 -13.31 0.93
N PRO A 334 36.96 -14.32 0.18
CA PRO A 334 36.59 -14.13 -1.23
C PRO A 334 35.46 -13.12 -1.40
N ASP A 335 35.54 -12.38 -2.50
CA ASP A 335 34.49 -11.44 -2.92
C ASP A 335 33.12 -12.13 -3.02
N GLY A 336 32.08 -11.48 -2.50
CA GLY A 336 30.74 -12.04 -2.44
C GLY A 336 30.55 -13.18 -1.43
N GLU A 337 31.50 -13.41 -0.52
CA GLU A 337 31.29 -14.31 0.62
C GLU A 337 30.11 -13.81 1.47
N VAL A 338 29.13 -14.69 1.70
CA VAL A 338 27.94 -14.40 2.51
C VAL A 338 28.10 -15.10 3.85
N THR A 339 28.19 -14.31 4.91
CA THR A 339 28.29 -14.78 6.30
C THR A 339 27.01 -14.45 7.06
N GLU A 340 26.37 -15.44 7.67
CA GLU A 340 25.27 -15.20 8.61
C GLU A 340 25.85 -14.80 9.98
N LEU A 341 25.52 -13.58 10.43
CA LEU A 341 25.97 -13.06 11.72
C LEU A 341 25.07 -13.53 12.86
N ILE A 342 23.75 -13.45 12.64
CA ILE A 342 22.72 -13.89 13.58
C ILE A 342 21.40 -14.12 12.84
N ARG A 343 20.49 -14.91 13.44
CA ARG A 343 19.11 -15.06 12.98
C ARG A 343 18.14 -14.86 14.14
N SER A 344 17.09 -14.07 13.91
CA SER A 344 15.97 -13.98 14.83
C SER A 344 14.85 -14.95 14.45
N ILE A 345 14.19 -15.51 15.47
CA ILE A 345 12.97 -16.31 15.32
C ILE A 345 11.69 -15.49 15.55
N ASN A 346 11.83 -14.20 15.89
CA ASN A 346 10.70 -13.29 16.19
C ASN A 346 10.45 -12.29 15.04
N GLY A 347 10.91 -12.61 13.83
CA GLY A 347 10.80 -11.76 12.64
C GLY A 347 12.11 -11.08 12.24
N PRO A 348 12.09 -10.23 11.20
CA PRO A 348 13.29 -9.61 10.64
C PRO A 348 13.94 -8.60 11.60
N VAL A 349 15.27 -8.61 11.64
CA VAL A 349 16.07 -7.51 12.20
C VAL A 349 15.86 -6.24 11.36
N ARG A 350 16.12 -5.07 11.94
CA ARG A 350 15.94 -3.76 11.29
C ARG A 350 16.99 -2.76 11.77
N ASP A 351 17.08 -1.65 11.08
CA ASP A 351 17.83 -0.46 11.45
C ASP A 351 19.34 -0.72 11.55
N LEU A 352 19.91 -1.24 10.47
CA LEU A 352 21.32 -1.57 10.35
C LEU A 352 22.14 -0.29 10.25
N ALA A 353 23.18 -0.16 11.08
CA ALA A 353 24.13 0.93 10.96
C ALA A 353 25.56 0.49 11.29
N PHE A 354 26.50 0.81 10.41
CA PHE A 354 27.93 0.64 10.68
C PHE A 354 28.46 1.79 11.53
N SER A 355 29.50 1.50 12.33
CA SER A 355 30.30 2.55 12.96
C SER A 355 31.10 3.36 11.94
N PRO A 356 31.52 4.61 12.25
CA PRO A 356 32.27 5.46 11.32
C PRO A 356 33.60 4.86 10.84
N ASP A 357 34.21 3.98 11.64
CA ASP A 357 35.43 3.23 11.30
C ASP A 357 35.17 1.86 10.63
N GLY A 358 33.90 1.45 10.48
CA GLY A 358 33.50 0.16 9.92
C GLY A 358 33.84 -1.06 10.81
N ALA A 359 34.27 -0.86 12.06
CA ALA A 359 34.65 -1.95 12.96
C ALA A 359 33.46 -2.64 13.65
N TRP A 360 32.32 -1.94 13.76
CA TRP A 360 31.11 -2.40 14.41
C TRP A 360 29.88 -2.24 13.50
N LEU A 361 28.90 -3.14 13.69
CA LEU A 361 27.55 -3.04 13.13
C LEU A 361 26.53 -3.08 14.27
N THR A 362 25.56 -2.18 14.28
CA THR A 362 24.44 -2.15 15.23
C THR A 362 23.11 -2.40 14.53
N TRP A 363 22.12 -2.91 15.26
CA TRP A 363 20.77 -3.13 14.76
C TRP A 363 19.72 -3.24 15.87
N SER A 364 18.45 -3.08 15.51
CA SER A 364 17.30 -3.37 16.35
C SER A 364 16.84 -4.82 16.18
N HIS A 365 17.09 -5.65 17.20
CA HIS A 365 16.78 -7.08 17.20
C HIS A 365 15.39 -7.35 17.81
N PRO A 366 14.48 -8.06 17.11
CA PRO A 366 13.14 -8.31 17.64
C PRO A 366 13.15 -9.37 18.75
N GLY A 367 12.48 -9.05 19.85
CA GLY A 367 12.28 -9.90 21.03
C GLY A 367 10.94 -10.62 21.02
N ILE A 368 10.59 -11.23 22.16
CA ILE A 368 9.31 -11.92 22.33
C ILE A 368 8.16 -10.92 22.43
N GLY A 369 7.05 -11.21 21.77
CA GLY A 369 5.86 -10.36 21.78
C GLY A 369 5.72 -9.56 20.48
N ARG A 370 4.81 -8.59 20.46
CA ARG A 370 4.46 -7.88 19.22
C ARG A 370 5.46 -6.79 18.85
N SER A 371 6.06 -6.12 19.84
CA SER A 371 6.85 -4.90 19.60
C SER A 371 8.14 -4.78 20.40
N LEU A 372 8.45 -5.70 21.34
CA LEU A 372 9.69 -5.60 22.10
C LEU A 372 10.89 -5.78 21.18
N ARG A 373 11.88 -4.90 21.32
CA ARG A 373 13.11 -4.92 20.53
C ARG A 373 14.29 -4.47 21.40
N GLN A 374 15.45 -5.05 21.16
CA GLN A 374 16.68 -4.66 21.85
C GLN A 374 17.73 -4.22 20.85
N ILE A 375 18.56 -3.26 21.26
CA ILE A 375 19.71 -2.86 20.46
C ILE A 375 20.84 -3.86 20.71
N LYS A 376 21.35 -4.44 19.62
CA LYS A 376 22.53 -5.30 19.61
C LYS A 376 23.59 -4.67 18.74
N MET A 377 24.85 -4.98 19.01
CA MET A 377 25.95 -4.66 18.12
C MET A 377 26.92 -5.83 17.98
N ALA A 378 27.64 -5.86 16.87
CA ALA A 378 28.64 -6.87 16.57
C ALA A 378 29.96 -6.24 16.18
N ARG A 379 31.05 -6.72 16.77
CA ARG A 379 32.40 -6.42 16.31
C ARG A 379 32.70 -7.29 15.11
N ILE A 380 33.03 -6.68 13.97
CA ILE A 380 33.13 -7.43 12.71
C ILE A 380 34.33 -8.39 12.71
N LYS A 381 35.48 -7.96 13.24
CA LYS A 381 36.75 -8.71 13.20
C LYS A 381 36.64 -10.14 13.74
N ASP A 382 35.92 -10.34 14.83
CA ASP A 382 35.77 -11.64 15.51
C ASP A 382 34.30 -12.05 15.69
N ARG A 383 33.38 -11.29 15.08
CA ARG A 383 31.93 -11.54 15.07
C ARG A 383 31.33 -11.63 16.47
N LEU A 384 31.95 -10.95 17.44
CA LEU A 384 31.45 -10.89 18.81
C LEU A 384 30.19 -10.02 18.87
N ILE A 385 29.06 -10.64 19.24
CA ILE A 385 27.77 -9.97 19.40
C ILE A 385 27.58 -9.61 20.88
N VAL A 386 27.14 -8.38 21.14
CA VAL A 386 26.86 -7.87 22.48
C VAL A 386 25.53 -7.13 22.51
N ASP A 387 24.89 -7.17 23.68
CA ASP A 387 23.63 -6.48 23.95
C ASP A 387 23.91 -5.08 24.48
N VAL A 388 23.32 -4.07 23.84
CA VAL A 388 23.39 -2.68 24.28
C VAL A 388 22.22 -2.36 25.22
N THR A 389 21.06 -2.95 24.94
CA THR A 389 19.88 -2.87 25.81
C THR A 389 19.34 -4.26 26.14
N ASN A 390 18.56 -4.36 27.22
CA ASN A 390 18.07 -5.62 27.78
C ASN A 390 16.72 -6.10 27.21
N GLY A 391 16.17 -5.42 26.20
CA GLY A 391 14.95 -5.85 25.50
C GLY A 391 13.62 -5.70 26.27
N ARG A 392 13.61 -4.94 27.36
CA ARG A 392 12.37 -4.64 28.11
C ARG A 392 11.48 -3.58 27.45
N PHE A 393 12.02 -2.87 26.46
CA PHE A 393 11.32 -1.80 25.74
C PHE A 393 11.33 -2.09 24.24
N GLU A 394 10.70 -1.21 23.47
CA GLU A 394 10.84 -1.17 22.02
C GLU A 394 11.93 -0.16 21.69
N ASP A 395 13.15 -0.68 21.47
CA ASP A 395 14.33 0.10 21.09
C ASP A 395 14.61 -0.04 19.57
N GLU A 396 14.71 1.08 18.87
CA GLU A 396 14.78 1.15 17.40
C GLU A 396 15.73 2.25 16.90
N ASN A 397 16.03 2.23 15.59
CA ASN A 397 16.91 3.19 14.89
C ASN A 397 18.27 3.48 15.61
N PRO A 398 19.09 2.48 15.97
CA PRO A 398 20.39 2.73 16.55
C PRO A 398 21.39 3.28 15.53
N VAL A 399 22.11 4.34 15.89
CA VAL A 399 23.14 4.97 15.05
C VAL A 399 24.36 5.36 15.88
N PHE A 400 25.54 5.20 15.30
CA PHE A 400 26.77 5.73 15.88
C PHE A 400 26.87 7.23 15.58
N THR A 401 27.35 8.03 16.55
CA THR A 401 27.74 9.41 16.25
C THR A 401 28.97 9.42 15.36
N ARG A 402 29.11 10.43 14.49
CA ARG A 402 30.21 10.49 13.51
C ARG A 402 31.61 10.54 14.14
N ASP A 403 31.70 11.01 15.39
CA ASP A 403 32.95 11.03 16.17
C ASP A 403 33.30 9.68 16.82
N GLY A 404 32.44 8.66 16.68
CA GLY A 404 32.67 7.32 17.18
C GLY A 404 32.52 7.15 18.70
N ARG A 405 32.13 8.20 19.43
CA ARG A 405 32.11 8.20 20.91
C ARG A 405 30.82 7.64 21.51
N TYR A 406 29.71 7.74 20.78
CA TYR A 406 28.39 7.40 21.31
C TYR A 406 27.58 6.55 20.34
N LEU A 407 26.66 5.76 20.90
CA LEU A 407 25.54 5.18 20.19
C LEU A 407 24.24 5.89 20.60
N ALA A 408 23.51 6.43 19.64
CA ALA A 408 22.17 6.99 19.85
C ALA A 408 21.10 6.02 19.33
N PHE A 409 19.91 6.03 19.91
CA PHE A 409 18.78 5.20 19.46
C PHE A 409 17.45 5.77 19.95
N LEU A 410 16.35 5.35 19.37
CA LEU A 410 15.00 5.69 19.80
C LEU A 410 14.44 4.60 20.72
N SER A 411 13.67 4.98 21.74
CA SER A 411 13.15 4.01 22.70
C SER A 411 11.79 4.42 23.25
N TRP A 412 10.83 3.50 23.14
CA TRP A 412 9.48 3.60 23.72
C TRP A 412 9.47 3.13 25.17
N ARG A 413 10.12 3.91 26.03
CA ARG A 413 10.23 3.61 27.46
C ARG A 413 9.61 4.67 28.38
N GLY A 414 9.00 5.71 27.80
CA GLY A 414 8.27 6.73 28.54
C GLY A 414 6.87 6.25 28.91
N PHE A 415 6.64 5.97 30.19
CA PHE A 415 5.31 5.66 30.72
C PHE A 415 4.67 6.89 31.34
N ASP A 416 4.31 7.85 30.49
CA ASP A 416 3.59 9.07 30.88
C ASP A 416 2.17 9.02 30.27
N PRO A 417 1.18 8.50 31.02
CA PRO A 417 -0.15 8.30 30.47
C PRO A 417 -0.93 9.62 30.41
N VAL A 418 -1.75 9.77 29.38
CA VAL A 418 -2.75 10.83 29.28
C VAL A 418 -4.14 10.26 29.48
N TYR A 419 -5.01 11.02 30.15
CA TYR A 419 -6.42 10.69 30.28
C TYR A 419 -7.13 10.84 28.95
N ASP A 420 -7.88 9.81 28.57
CA ASP A 420 -8.83 9.92 27.47
C ASP A 420 -9.92 10.94 27.84
N VAL A 421 -10.28 11.80 26.89
CA VAL A 421 -11.23 12.91 27.15
C VAL A 421 -12.69 12.45 27.17
N HIS A 422 -12.99 11.22 26.70
CA HIS A 422 -14.35 10.69 26.56
C HIS A 422 -14.64 9.52 27.51
N THR A 423 -13.63 8.76 27.88
CA THR A 423 -13.73 7.54 28.66
C THR A 423 -12.80 7.58 29.88
N GLY A 424 -13.07 6.74 30.88
CA GLY A 424 -12.22 6.63 32.07
C GLY A 424 -10.93 5.84 31.83
N ASP A 425 -10.35 5.96 30.64
CA ASP A 425 -9.17 5.21 30.19
C ASP A 425 -7.91 6.09 30.16
N LEU A 426 -6.75 5.41 30.07
CA LEU A 426 -5.44 6.01 29.94
C LEU A 426 -4.74 5.49 28.67
N SER A 427 -3.99 6.35 28.00
CA SER A 427 -3.18 5.98 26.83
C SER A 427 -1.78 6.58 26.90
N PHE A 428 -0.83 6.03 26.14
CA PHE A 428 0.56 6.49 26.07
C PHE A 428 0.89 6.99 24.64
N PRO A 429 0.27 8.08 24.15
CA PRO A 429 0.44 8.54 22.78
C PRO A 429 1.84 9.12 22.50
N LEU A 430 2.59 9.47 23.55
CA LEU A 430 3.92 10.08 23.49
C LEU A 430 4.89 9.27 24.37
N GLY A 431 5.27 8.08 23.91
CA GLY A 431 6.12 7.15 24.68
C GLY A 431 7.60 7.13 24.29
N CYS A 432 7.98 7.76 23.16
CA CYS A 432 9.33 7.66 22.60
C CYS A 432 10.20 8.88 22.92
N ARG A 433 11.49 8.63 23.18
CA ARG A 433 12.56 9.64 23.19
C ARG A 433 13.82 9.08 22.54
N PRO A 434 14.71 9.93 22.01
CA PRO A 434 16.08 9.56 21.73
C PRO A 434 16.86 9.32 23.03
N TYR A 435 17.77 8.36 23.01
CA TYR A 435 18.69 8.02 24.08
C TYR A 435 20.11 7.84 23.55
N LEU A 436 21.07 8.01 24.45
CA LEU A 436 22.50 7.99 24.16
C LEU A 436 23.21 6.97 25.06
N VAL A 437 24.20 6.27 24.53
CA VAL A 437 25.11 5.38 25.25
C VAL A 437 26.55 5.80 24.95
N PRO A 438 27.30 6.32 25.95
CA PRO A 438 28.76 6.43 25.83
C PRO A 438 29.40 5.06 25.68
N LEU A 439 30.22 4.88 24.63
CA LEU A 439 30.78 3.57 24.29
C LEU A 439 31.97 3.18 25.17
N SER A 440 32.65 4.14 25.78
CA SER A 440 33.74 3.95 26.75
C SER A 440 33.38 4.62 28.08
N SER A 441 33.80 4.06 29.23
CA SER A 441 33.64 4.70 30.55
C SER A 441 34.43 5.99 30.70
N ALA A 442 35.50 6.17 29.90
CA ALA A 442 36.26 7.42 29.83
C ALA A 442 35.49 8.55 29.12
N THR A 443 34.47 8.21 28.33
CA THR A 443 33.61 9.18 27.64
C THR A 443 32.46 9.56 28.54
N LEU A 444 32.47 10.79 29.05
CA LEU A 444 31.36 11.33 29.83
C LEU A 444 30.11 11.53 28.95
N SER A 445 28.93 11.33 29.53
CA SER A 445 27.69 11.72 28.86
C SER A 445 27.66 13.23 28.65
N PRO A 446 27.37 13.73 27.45
CA PRO A 446 27.18 15.15 27.19
C PRO A 446 25.98 15.70 27.97
N PHE A 447 25.11 14.88 28.56
CA PHE A 447 23.99 15.38 29.35
C PHE A 447 24.25 15.36 30.86
N ALA A 448 25.43 14.89 31.28
CA ALA A 448 25.82 14.85 32.68
C ALA A 448 25.81 16.25 33.32
N LEU A 449 25.65 16.27 34.64
CA LEU A 449 25.81 17.48 35.43
C LEU A 449 27.32 17.70 35.65
N ASN A 450 27.83 18.87 35.27
CA ASN A 450 29.20 19.26 35.58
C ASN A 450 29.26 19.80 37.03
N PRO A 451 30.14 19.29 37.91
CA PRO A 451 30.41 19.85 39.22
C PRO A 451 30.74 21.36 39.23
N GLU A 452 31.30 21.90 38.15
CA GLU A 452 31.60 23.34 38.01
C GLU A 452 30.38 24.18 37.59
N GLY A 453 29.21 23.56 37.41
CA GLY A 453 28.01 24.20 36.88
C GLY A 453 27.99 24.22 35.35
N ARG A 454 26.94 24.79 34.76
CA ARG A 454 26.83 24.97 33.30
C ARG A 454 27.02 26.46 32.96
N PRO A 455 27.59 26.79 31.78
CA PRO A 455 27.62 28.16 31.27
C PRO A 455 26.23 28.81 31.30
N VAL A 456 26.18 30.10 31.65
CA VAL A 456 24.93 30.89 31.78
C VAL A 456 24.10 30.91 30.48
N ALA A 457 24.75 30.71 29.33
CA ALA A 457 24.09 30.62 28.02
C ALA A 457 23.42 29.25 27.72
N GLY A 458 23.40 28.32 28.68
CA GLY A 458 22.64 27.07 28.58
C GLY A 458 23.25 26.01 27.64
N GLY A 459 24.57 25.85 27.66
CA GLY A 459 25.30 24.79 26.96
C GLY A 459 26.07 23.88 27.91
N LEU A 460 26.83 22.93 27.37
CA LEU A 460 27.89 22.24 28.09
C LEU A 460 29.14 23.12 28.10
N ASP A 461 30.04 22.92 29.06
CA ASP A 461 31.37 23.49 28.92
C ASP A 461 31.99 22.97 27.63
N PRO A 462 32.63 23.83 26.83
CA PRO A 462 33.33 23.37 25.64
C PRO A 462 34.38 22.37 26.11
N VAL A 463 34.07 21.08 25.93
CA VAL A 463 35.13 20.11 25.72
C VAL A 463 35.92 20.69 24.56
N GLU A 464 37.24 20.84 24.68
CA GLU A 464 38.07 21.17 23.52
C GLU A 464 37.61 20.30 22.37
N ASP A 465 37.61 20.87 21.16
CA ASP A 465 37.13 20.28 19.91
C ASP A 465 38.05 19.10 19.52
N GLU A 466 38.16 18.10 20.40
CA GLU A 466 38.65 16.77 20.14
C GLU A 466 37.59 16.11 19.26
N SER A 467 37.60 16.55 18.01
CA SER A 467 37.14 15.80 16.86
C SER A 467 37.83 14.44 16.94
N GLY A 468 37.15 13.48 17.57
CA GLY A 468 37.56 12.08 17.49
C GLY A 468 37.73 11.74 16.02
N ASP A 469 38.80 11.00 15.70
CA ASP A 469 39.14 10.58 14.34
C ASP A 469 38.14 9.57 13.73
N GLY A 470 37.00 9.35 14.40
CA GLY A 470 35.97 8.38 14.05
C GLY A 470 36.23 6.98 14.60
N ALA A 471 37.36 6.74 15.28
CA ALA A 471 37.67 5.43 15.86
C ALA A 471 36.71 5.08 17.00
N VAL A 472 36.14 3.88 16.95
CA VAL A 472 35.16 3.41 17.93
C VAL A 472 35.80 2.48 18.94
N THR A 473 35.87 2.94 20.19
CA THR A 473 36.29 2.12 21.34
C THR A 473 35.07 1.76 22.18
N VAL A 474 34.77 0.46 22.27
CA VAL A 474 33.65 -0.06 23.07
C VAL A 474 34.19 -0.81 24.29
N GLU A 475 33.84 -0.31 25.47
CA GLU A 475 33.93 -1.05 26.72
C GLU A 475 32.62 -1.82 26.91
N LEU A 476 32.69 -3.13 27.17
CA LEU A 476 31.47 -3.96 27.27
C LEU A 476 30.83 -3.92 28.66
N GLU A 477 31.65 -3.75 29.70
CA GLU A 477 31.19 -3.74 31.08
C GLU A 477 30.26 -2.54 31.33
N GLY A 478 29.08 -2.80 31.89
CA GLY A 478 28.10 -1.77 32.23
C GLY A 478 27.51 -1.00 31.05
N LEU A 479 27.59 -1.49 29.80
CA LEU A 479 27.08 -0.77 28.62
C LEU A 479 25.58 -0.44 28.74
N GLU A 480 24.77 -1.41 29.16
CA GLU A 480 23.33 -1.22 29.41
C GLU A 480 23.02 -0.23 30.53
N SER A 481 23.97 0.00 31.45
CA SER A 481 23.81 0.92 32.58
C SER A 481 24.18 2.37 32.22
N ARG A 482 24.79 2.59 31.04
CA ARG A 482 25.24 3.92 30.57
C ARG A 482 24.19 4.69 29.76
N VAL A 483 23.00 4.12 29.57
CA VAL A 483 21.95 4.69 28.73
C VAL A 483 21.35 5.95 29.35
N THR A 484 21.41 7.08 28.65
CA THR A 484 20.92 8.41 29.11
C THR A 484 19.91 9.01 28.13
N PRO A 485 18.77 9.58 28.59
CA PRO A 485 17.81 10.25 27.70
C PRO A 485 18.35 11.57 27.14
N PHE A 486 17.97 11.89 25.90
CA PHE A 486 18.14 13.24 25.38
C PHE A 486 17.22 14.23 26.12
N PRO A 487 17.65 15.49 26.31
CA PRO A 487 16.86 16.53 26.97
C PRO A 487 15.79 17.11 26.02
N VAL A 488 14.93 16.25 25.47
CA VAL A 488 13.81 16.61 24.59
C VAL A 488 12.50 16.04 25.15
N THR A 489 11.39 16.66 24.76
CA THR A 489 10.04 16.17 25.11
C THR A 489 9.82 14.76 24.58
N ALA A 490 9.01 13.95 25.26
CA ALA A 490 8.59 12.67 24.68
C ALA A 490 7.66 12.92 23.48
N SER A 491 7.78 12.10 22.45
CA SER A 491 6.95 12.18 21.25
C SER A 491 6.89 10.84 20.53
N LYS A 492 6.46 10.84 19.27
CA LYS A 492 6.70 9.75 18.33
C LYS A 492 7.83 10.19 17.41
N TYR A 493 8.98 9.54 17.53
CA TYR A 493 10.17 9.83 16.73
C TYR A 493 10.43 8.70 15.74
N SER A 494 11.08 8.99 14.61
CA SER A 494 11.58 7.99 13.66
C SER A 494 12.76 8.55 12.85
N ALA A 495 13.42 7.70 12.07
CA ALA A 495 14.47 8.10 11.11
C ALA A 495 15.59 8.92 11.78
N LEU A 496 16.20 8.35 12.82
CA LEU A 496 17.33 8.95 13.52
C LEU A 496 18.62 8.76 12.72
N TYR A 497 19.32 9.84 12.39
CA TYR A 497 20.59 9.78 11.64
C TYR A 497 21.66 10.74 12.20
N PRO A 498 22.95 10.36 12.16
CA PRO A 498 24.06 11.24 12.48
C PRO A 498 24.38 12.16 11.29
N VAL A 499 24.68 13.43 11.60
CA VAL A 499 25.01 14.46 10.61
C VAL A 499 26.34 15.15 10.94
N ALA A 500 26.84 15.95 10.02
CA ALA A 500 28.07 16.73 10.20
C ALA A 500 27.98 17.64 11.44
N GLY A 501 29.15 17.95 12.02
CA GLY A 501 29.24 18.80 13.21
C GLY A 501 28.81 18.12 14.52
N GLY A 502 28.78 16.78 14.55
CA GLY A 502 28.53 16.01 15.78
C GLY A 502 27.08 16.06 16.28
N GLY A 503 26.11 16.33 15.40
CA GLY A 503 24.69 16.35 15.73
C GLY A 503 23.91 15.16 15.17
N LEU A 504 22.61 15.16 15.46
CA LEU A 504 21.65 14.15 15.00
C LEU A 504 20.45 14.84 14.34
N VAL A 505 19.82 14.18 13.39
CA VAL A 505 18.50 14.56 12.85
C VAL A 505 17.50 13.45 13.05
N TRP A 506 16.21 13.81 13.16
CA TRP A 506 15.10 12.86 13.25
C TRP A 506 13.79 13.46 12.77
N LEU A 507 12.82 12.58 12.50
CA LEU A 507 11.43 12.95 12.29
C LEU A 507 10.66 12.93 13.61
N ARG A 508 9.93 14.01 13.91
CA ARG A 508 8.98 14.08 15.01
C ARG A 508 7.55 14.12 14.48
N TRP A 509 6.75 13.14 14.85
CA TRP A 509 5.36 13.03 14.40
C TRP A 509 4.41 13.78 15.35
N PRO A 510 3.43 14.53 14.82
CA PRO A 510 2.33 15.04 15.63
C PRO A 510 1.42 13.89 16.09
N ILE A 511 0.67 14.11 17.17
CA ILE A 511 -0.47 13.25 17.47
C ILE A 511 -1.54 13.54 16.42
N SER A 512 -1.91 12.52 15.64
CA SER A 512 -3.01 12.60 14.69
C SER A 512 -4.14 11.66 15.10
N GLY A 513 -5.37 12.17 15.12
CA GLY A 513 -6.56 11.40 15.38
C GLY A 513 -6.94 10.55 14.17
N ALA A 514 -7.40 9.32 14.39
CA ALA A 514 -7.75 8.37 13.33
C ALA A 514 -8.85 8.87 12.37
N LEU A 515 -9.69 9.82 12.81
CA LEU A 515 -10.74 10.42 12.00
C LEU A 515 -10.26 11.63 11.17
N GLY A 516 -9.05 12.14 11.43
CA GLY A 516 -8.49 13.32 10.77
C GLY A 516 -8.98 14.66 11.34
N GLU A 517 -9.72 14.66 12.44
CA GLU A 517 -10.35 15.86 13.01
C GLU A 517 -9.45 16.66 13.97
N THR A 518 -8.22 16.19 14.20
CA THR A 518 -7.26 16.87 15.06
C THR A 518 -6.82 18.22 14.50
N PHE A 519 -6.84 18.36 13.17
CA PHE A 519 -6.36 19.55 12.48
C PHE A 519 -7.52 20.46 12.06
N ALA A 520 -7.30 21.77 12.11
CA ALA A 520 -8.33 22.78 11.85
C ALA A 520 -8.83 22.77 10.40
N ASN A 521 -8.02 22.27 9.47
CA ASN A 521 -8.39 22.10 8.07
C ASN A 521 -8.83 20.64 7.81
N PRO A 522 -10.12 20.38 7.53
CA PRO A 522 -10.60 19.03 7.22
C PRO A 522 -9.99 18.43 5.95
N ASP A 523 -9.46 19.28 5.06
CA ASP A 523 -8.84 18.87 3.80
C ASP A 523 -7.32 18.62 3.95
N ASP A 524 -6.72 19.05 5.07
CA ASP A 524 -5.31 18.80 5.42
C ASP A 524 -5.25 18.08 6.78
N THR A 525 -5.38 16.76 6.70
CA THR A 525 -5.31 15.85 7.85
C THR A 525 -3.90 15.29 8.06
N SER A 526 -2.90 15.92 7.44
CA SER A 526 -1.75 15.22 6.87
C SER A 526 -0.91 14.45 7.88
N GLY A 527 -0.93 14.84 9.17
CA GLY A 527 -0.23 14.11 10.22
C GLY A 527 1.27 13.98 9.94
N ARG A 528 1.82 14.85 9.09
CA ARG A 528 3.17 14.76 8.55
C ARG A 528 4.20 15.12 9.61
N PRO A 529 5.37 14.47 9.61
CA PRO A 529 6.41 14.74 10.60
C PRO A 529 7.10 16.07 10.34
N THR A 530 7.75 16.57 11.37
CA THR A 530 8.71 17.68 11.32
C THR A 530 10.12 17.12 11.38
N LEU A 531 11.02 17.61 10.53
CA LEU A 531 12.43 17.28 10.58
C LEU A 531 13.15 18.20 11.58
N GLU A 532 13.76 17.60 12.60
CA GLU A 532 14.45 18.32 13.66
C GLU A 532 15.94 17.96 13.67
N TYR A 533 16.77 18.93 14.04
CA TYR A 533 18.20 18.76 14.31
C TYR A 533 18.47 18.95 15.79
N PHE A 534 19.37 18.13 16.34
CA PHE A 534 19.87 18.25 17.70
C PHE A 534 21.39 18.34 17.71
N ASN A 535 21.88 19.47 18.22
CA ASN A 535 23.29 19.67 18.47
C ASN A 535 23.64 19.08 19.84
N ILE A 536 24.42 18.00 19.86
CA ILE A 536 24.79 17.27 21.08
C ILE A 536 25.61 18.17 22.02
N ASN A 537 26.59 18.89 21.49
CA ASN A 537 27.50 19.75 22.26
C ASN A 537 26.78 20.91 22.96
N LYS A 538 25.77 21.49 22.28
CA LYS A 538 24.96 22.59 22.82
C LYS A 538 23.72 22.11 23.57
N ALA A 539 23.44 20.80 23.56
CA ALA A 539 22.20 20.20 24.04
C ALA A 539 20.94 20.94 23.53
N LYS A 540 20.97 21.40 22.27
CA LYS A 540 19.94 22.28 21.70
C LYS A 540 19.32 21.66 20.45
N LYS A 541 17.98 21.71 20.42
CA LYS A 541 17.15 21.32 19.28
C LYS A 541 16.78 22.52 18.41
N SER A 542 16.70 22.33 17.09
CA SER A 542 16.09 23.26 16.14
C SER A 542 15.26 22.52 15.09
N GLU A 543 14.31 23.22 14.49
CA GLU A 543 13.52 22.71 13.37
C GLU A 543 14.22 23.03 12.04
N LEU A 544 14.35 22.05 11.15
CA LEU A 544 14.92 22.24 9.81
C LEU A 544 13.83 22.39 8.75
N VAL A 545 12.82 21.51 8.80
CA VAL A 545 11.71 21.46 7.84
C VAL A 545 10.42 21.13 8.58
N GLY A 546 9.40 21.97 8.42
CA GLY A 546 8.12 21.84 9.14
C GLY A 546 7.34 20.57 8.80
N HIS A 547 7.25 20.24 7.50
CA HIS A 547 6.56 19.05 6.97
C HIS A 547 7.34 18.43 5.81
N LEU A 548 7.38 17.10 5.77
CA LEU A 548 7.99 16.30 4.71
C LEU A 548 7.43 14.87 4.72
N ASP A 549 7.72 14.08 3.68
CA ASP A 549 7.35 12.67 3.65
C ASP A 549 8.49 11.81 4.22
N TRP A 550 9.71 12.03 3.75
CA TRP A 550 10.94 11.36 4.22
C TRP A 550 12.19 12.09 3.71
N PHE A 551 13.38 11.65 4.12
CA PHE A 551 14.66 12.21 3.68
C PHE A 551 15.77 11.15 3.60
N ALA A 552 16.86 11.48 2.90
CA ALA A 552 18.11 10.74 2.89
C ALA A 552 19.30 11.68 3.23
N VAL A 553 20.35 11.14 3.84
CA VAL A 553 21.53 11.91 4.30
C VAL A 553 22.70 11.71 3.33
N SER A 554 23.51 12.74 3.06
CA SER A 554 24.78 12.60 2.32
C SER A 554 25.81 11.80 3.11
N GLY A 555 26.77 11.17 2.42
CA GLY A 555 27.80 10.35 3.08
C GLY A 555 28.62 11.11 4.12
N ASP A 556 28.92 12.40 3.86
CA ASP A 556 29.61 13.29 4.79
C ASP A 556 28.70 13.85 5.90
N GLY A 557 27.38 13.63 5.81
CA GLY A 557 26.38 14.13 6.75
C GLY A 557 26.10 15.63 6.67
N SER A 558 26.64 16.35 5.68
CA SER A 558 26.50 17.81 5.56
C SER A 558 25.19 18.26 4.89
N ARG A 559 24.54 17.36 4.13
CA ARG A 559 23.34 17.64 3.35
C ARG A 559 22.25 16.60 3.61
N LEU A 560 21.01 17.03 3.43
CA LEU A 560 19.82 16.19 3.45
C LEU A 560 19.08 16.35 2.13
N VAL A 561 18.70 15.24 1.49
CA VAL A 561 17.77 15.23 0.36
C VAL A 561 16.38 14.95 0.91
N VAL A 562 15.52 15.97 0.89
CA VAL A 562 14.15 15.95 1.42
C VAL A 562 13.17 15.64 0.29
N VAL A 563 12.23 14.73 0.56
CA VAL A 563 11.11 14.38 -0.32
C VAL A 563 9.81 14.87 0.31
N ASP A 564 9.03 15.63 -0.46
CA ASP A 564 7.82 16.31 -0.01
C ASP A 564 6.81 16.38 -1.16
N GLU A 565 5.74 15.57 -1.12
CA GLU A 565 4.65 15.59 -2.11
C GLU A 565 5.09 15.44 -3.59
N GLY A 566 6.19 14.73 -3.82
CA GLY A 566 6.79 14.50 -5.14
C GLY A 566 7.88 15.50 -5.52
N ASP A 567 8.11 16.54 -4.71
CA ASP A 567 9.24 17.44 -4.87
C ASP A 567 10.47 16.92 -4.11
N LEU A 568 11.64 17.13 -4.71
CA LEU A 568 12.94 16.80 -4.12
C LEU A 568 13.79 18.06 -3.97
N ARG A 569 14.41 18.22 -2.79
CA ARG A 569 15.36 19.31 -2.53
C ARG A 569 16.53 18.86 -1.66
N ALA A 570 17.74 19.30 -1.98
CA ALA A 570 18.89 19.17 -1.09
C ALA A 570 19.02 20.43 -0.21
N VAL A 571 19.15 20.23 1.10
CA VAL A 571 19.24 21.30 2.13
C VAL A 571 20.42 21.03 3.08
N PRO A 572 20.91 22.03 3.83
CA PRO A 572 21.87 21.81 4.91
C PRO A 572 21.31 20.89 6.00
N SER A 573 22.19 20.14 6.67
CA SER A 573 21.78 19.18 7.72
C SER A 573 21.73 19.75 9.14
N THR A 574 22.25 20.97 9.35
CA THR A 574 22.40 21.57 10.69
C THR A 574 21.63 22.87 10.88
N GLU A 575 21.06 23.44 9.81
CA GLU A 575 20.32 24.70 9.82
C GLU A 575 19.24 24.70 8.74
N SER A 576 18.21 25.53 8.92
CA SER A 576 17.15 25.67 7.93
C SER A 576 17.72 26.21 6.62
N GLY A 577 17.38 25.58 5.50
CA GLY A 577 17.80 26.05 4.19
C GLY A 577 17.17 27.39 3.81
N ASP A 578 17.93 28.20 3.07
CA ASP A 578 17.51 29.45 2.44
C ASP A 578 17.60 29.35 0.91
N GLY A 579 17.44 30.48 0.20
CA GLY A 579 17.47 30.51 -1.27
C GLY A 579 18.81 30.12 -1.89
N ASP A 580 19.92 30.30 -1.17
CA ASP A 580 21.27 30.02 -1.68
C ASP A 580 21.72 28.59 -1.36
N THR A 581 21.28 28.10 -0.19
CA THR A 581 21.66 26.79 0.35
C THR A 581 20.70 25.67 0.00
N THR A 582 19.45 25.97 -0.40
CA THR A 582 18.48 24.99 -0.90
C THR A 582 18.66 24.74 -2.39
N VAL A 583 18.72 23.48 -2.80
CA VAL A 583 18.80 23.06 -4.20
C VAL A 583 17.57 22.25 -4.55
N TRP A 584 16.69 22.78 -5.40
CA TRP A 584 15.59 22.01 -5.96
C TRP A 584 16.10 21.05 -7.04
N ILE A 585 15.74 19.78 -6.93
CA ILE A 585 16.23 18.72 -7.79
C ILE A 585 15.18 18.44 -8.87
N ASP A 586 15.47 18.82 -10.11
CA ASP A 586 14.53 18.61 -11.23
C ASP A 586 14.49 17.14 -11.66
N LEU A 587 13.45 16.42 -11.24
CA LEU A 587 13.18 15.03 -11.59
C LEU A 587 12.70 14.83 -13.02
N ARG A 588 12.28 15.88 -13.75
CA ARG A 588 11.89 15.77 -15.17
C ARG A 588 13.07 15.37 -16.06
N ARG A 589 14.30 15.48 -15.55
CA ARG A 589 15.52 15.01 -16.22
C ARG A 589 15.59 13.49 -16.30
N ILE A 590 14.87 12.76 -15.44
CA ILE A 590 14.73 11.30 -15.54
C ILE A 590 13.59 10.99 -16.53
N MET A 591 13.96 10.43 -17.68
CA MET A 591 13.04 10.05 -18.74
C MET A 591 12.80 8.53 -18.67
N HIS A 592 11.94 8.08 -17.74
CA HIS A 592 11.64 6.66 -17.58
C HIS A 592 10.54 6.21 -18.56
N GLU A 593 10.81 5.15 -19.33
CA GLU A 593 9.86 4.51 -20.23
C GLU A 593 9.38 3.17 -19.65
N VAL A 594 8.07 3.02 -19.56
CA VAL A 594 7.39 1.82 -19.05
C VAL A 594 7.12 0.86 -20.20
N ASP A 595 7.49 -0.42 -20.03
CA ASP A 595 7.00 -1.56 -20.82
C ASP A 595 6.01 -2.37 -19.97
N PRO A 596 4.69 -2.21 -20.16
CA PRO A 596 3.69 -2.90 -19.35
C PRO A 596 3.79 -4.42 -19.42
N GLY A 597 4.16 -4.99 -20.58
CA GLY A 597 4.28 -6.43 -20.74
C GLY A 597 5.44 -6.99 -19.94
N ALA A 598 6.57 -6.28 -19.90
CA ALA A 598 7.71 -6.66 -19.07
C ALA A 598 7.43 -6.45 -17.57
N GLU A 599 6.81 -5.34 -17.20
CA GLU A 599 6.41 -5.07 -15.81
C GLU A 599 5.44 -6.12 -15.28
N TRP A 600 4.41 -6.52 -16.02
CA TRP A 600 3.47 -7.56 -15.55
C TRP A 600 4.13 -8.93 -15.41
N ARG A 601 5.10 -9.29 -16.27
CA ARG A 601 5.88 -10.52 -16.10
C ARG A 601 6.69 -10.50 -14.81
N GLN A 602 7.39 -9.39 -14.54
CA GLN A 602 8.16 -9.22 -13.31
C GLN A 602 7.25 -9.21 -12.08
N ALA A 603 6.18 -8.41 -12.09
CA ALA A 603 5.25 -8.27 -10.97
C ALA A 603 4.54 -9.58 -10.65
N TYR A 604 4.23 -10.40 -11.66
CA TYR A 604 3.67 -11.73 -11.48
C TYR A 604 4.64 -12.66 -10.76
N ALA A 605 5.89 -12.69 -11.21
CA ALA A 605 6.94 -13.49 -10.58
C ALA A 605 7.23 -13.01 -9.15
N GLU A 606 7.28 -11.69 -8.94
CA GLU A 606 7.48 -11.11 -7.61
C GLU A 606 6.31 -11.43 -6.67
N ALA A 607 5.05 -11.32 -7.13
CA ALA A 607 3.89 -11.70 -6.32
C ALA A 607 3.99 -13.17 -5.87
N GLY A 608 4.41 -14.07 -6.77
CA GLY A 608 4.71 -15.47 -6.45
C GLY A 608 5.73 -15.62 -5.33
N ARG A 609 6.87 -14.91 -5.43
CA ARG A 609 7.94 -14.94 -4.42
C ARG A 609 7.51 -14.32 -3.09
N ILE A 610 6.79 -13.19 -3.10
CA ILE A 610 6.24 -12.53 -1.90
C ILE A 610 5.34 -13.51 -1.16
N THR A 611 4.39 -14.12 -1.86
CA THR A 611 3.45 -15.06 -1.25
C THR A 611 4.21 -16.21 -0.63
N ARG A 612 5.14 -16.86 -1.37
CA ARG A 612 5.96 -17.95 -0.83
C ARG A 612 6.77 -17.54 0.42
N ALA A 613 7.28 -16.31 0.45
CA ALA A 613 8.11 -15.81 1.54
C ALA A 613 7.34 -15.46 2.83
N TYR A 614 6.05 -15.13 2.72
CA TYR A 614 5.24 -14.63 3.86
C TYR A 614 3.98 -15.44 4.15
N PHE A 615 3.70 -16.49 3.38
CA PHE A 615 2.55 -17.34 3.65
C PHE A 615 2.70 -17.99 5.03
N TRP A 616 1.60 -18.05 5.77
CA TRP A 616 1.61 -18.41 7.19
C TRP A 616 2.01 -19.86 7.45
N ASP A 617 1.77 -20.75 6.47
CA ASP A 617 2.25 -22.13 6.46
C ASP A 617 3.37 -22.27 5.42
N PRO A 618 4.63 -22.51 5.82
CA PRO A 618 5.73 -22.72 4.87
C PRO A 618 5.48 -23.84 3.85
N GLY A 619 4.61 -24.80 4.14
CA GLY A 619 4.18 -25.86 3.21
C GLY A 619 3.08 -25.44 2.24
N MET A 620 2.72 -24.16 2.18
CA MET A 620 1.68 -23.60 1.30
C MET A 620 0.32 -24.29 1.47
N SER A 621 0.02 -24.82 2.66
CA SER A 621 -1.17 -25.66 2.93
C SER A 621 -1.30 -26.87 2.00
N GLY A 622 -0.17 -27.41 1.51
CA GLY A 622 -0.13 -28.54 0.58
C GLY A 622 -0.34 -28.17 -0.89
N VAL A 623 -0.42 -26.89 -1.24
CA VAL A 623 -0.50 -26.41 -2.63
C VAL A 623 0.89 -26.41 -3.26
N ASP A 624 1.04 -27.06 -4.41
CA ASP A 624 2.25 -26.92 -5.24
C ASP A 624 2.27 -25.52 -5.88
N TRP A 625 2.87 -24.59 -5.16
CA TRP A 625 2.82 -23.17 -5.52
C TRP A 625 3.54 -22.85 -6.82
N ASP A 626 4.68 -23.50 -7.07
CA ASP A 626 5.43 -23.28 -8.31
C ASP A 626 4.66 -23.84 -9.51
N ALA A 627 4.00 -25.00 -9.37
CA ALA A 627 3.13 -25.53 -10.42
C ALA A 627 1.92 -24.63 -10.70
N VAL A 628 1.30 -24.04 -9.66
CA VAL A 628 0.22 -23.05 -9.84
C VAL A 628 0.73 -21.83 -10.60
N LEU A 629 1.89 -21.29 -10.24
CA LEU A 629 2.48 -20.15 -10.95
C LEU A 629 2.74 -20.49 -12.42
N ASP A 630 3.28 -21.67 -12.71
CA ASP A 630 3.58 -22.07 -14.08
C ASP A 630 2.32 -22.35 -14.91
N GLN A 631 1.26 -22.87 -14.29
CA GLN A 631 -0.04 -23.04 -14.93
C GLN A 631 -0.64 -21.71 -15.40
N TYR A 632 -0.54 -20.66 -14.60
CA TYR A 632 -1.15 -19.36 -14.87
C TYR A 632 -0.23 -18.40 -15.67
N ARG A 633 1.09 -18.60 -15.64
CA ARG A 633 2.09 -17.74 -16.31
C ARG A 633 1.79 -17.41 -17.77
N PRO A 634 1.33 -18.34 -18.64
CA PRO A 634 1.02 -18.03 -20.04
C PRO A 634 -0.07 -16.97 -20.21
N LEU A 635 -0.97 -16.81 -19.22
CA LEU A 635 -2.05 -15.82 -19.29
C LEU A 635 -1.54 -14.38 -19.13
N VAL A 636 -0.36 -14.18 -18.54
CA VAL A 636 0.27 -12.85 -18.41
C VAL A 636 0.51 -12.20 -19.78
N GLU A 637 0.80 -13.00 -20.81
CA GLU A 637 1.00 -12.49 -22.18
C GLU A 637 -0.28 -11.97 -22.84
N ARG A 638 -1.44 -12.33 -22.28
CA ARG A 638 -2.75 -11.89 -22.77
C ARG A 638 -3.21 -10.59 -22.13
N VAL A 639 -2.68 -10.26 -20.95
CA VAL A 639 -3.05 -9.07 -20.17
C VAL A 639 -2.72 -7.79 -20.95
N ALA A 640 -3.65 -6.85 -20.96
CA ALA A 640 -3.52 -5.55 -21.60
C ALA A 640 -4.04 -4.38 -20.73
N SER A 641 -4.42 -4.63 -19.47
CA SER A 641 -4.79 -3.57 -18.52
C SER A 641 -4.48 -3.95 -17.06
N PRO A 642 -4.34 -2.96 -16.15
CA PRO A 642 -4.19 -3.23 -14.71
C PRO A 642 -5.32 -4.05 -14.09
N ASP A 643 -6.56 -3.85 -14.56
CA ASP A 643 -7.73 -4.60 -14.07
C ASP A 643 -7.66 -6.09 -14.51
N GLU A 644 -7.22 -6.37 -15.74
CA GLU A 644 -6.98 -7.75 -16.21
C GLU A 644 -5.82 -8.42 -15.45
N PHE A 645 -4.74 -7.68 -15.16
CA PHE A 645 -3.63 -8.20 -14.36
C PHE A 645 -4.09 -8.54 -12.94
N ALA A 646 -4.88 -7.66 -12.32
CA ALA A 646 -5.43 -7.89 -11.00
C ALA A 646 -6.41 -9.08 -10.99
N ASP A 647 -7.23 -9.26 -12.03
CA ASP A 647 -8.10 -10.42 -12.16
C ASP A 647 -7.30 -11.74 -12.22
N LEU A 648 -6.25 -11.78 -13.03
CA LEU A 648 -5.34 -12.92 -13.10
C LEU A 648 -4.72 -13.23 -11.73
N LEU A 649 -4.17 -12.22 -11.05
CA LEU A 649 -3.57 -12.42 -9.72
C LEU A 649 -4.58 -12.88 -8.68
N ARG A 650 -5.84 -12.41 -8.71
CA ARG A 650 -6.89 -12.90 -7.80
C ARG A 650 -7.13 -14.38 -7.98
N GLU A 651 -7.17 -14.84 -9.22
CA GLU A 651 -7.42 -16.26 -9.51
C GLU A 651 -6.25 -17.15 -9.08
N VAL A 652 -5.01 -16.66 -9.23
CA VAL A 652 -3.78 -17.33 -8.78
C VAL A 652 -3.72 -17.39 -7.26
N LEU A 653 -3.89 -16.26 -6.56
CA LEU A 653 -3.90 -16.24 -5.10
C LEU A 653 -5.09 -17.02 -4.51
N GLY A 654 -6.20 -17.09 -5.24
CA GLY A 654 -7.36 -17.89 -4.89
C GLY A 654 -7.07 -19.38 -4.74
N GLU A 655 -6.04 -19.92 -5.43
CA GLU A 655 -5.64 -21.34 -5.31
C GLU A 655 -5.16 -21.72 -3.92
N LEU A 656 -4.66 -20.75 -3.13
CA LEU A 656 -4.21 -20.97 -1.76
C LEU A 656 -5.35 -21.32 -0.79
N CYS A 657 -6.62 -21.20 -1.22
CA CYS A 657 -7.80 -21.56 -0.43
C CYS A 657 -7.86 -20.83 0.94
N THR A 658 -7.23 -19.66 1.05
CA THR A 658 -7.08 -18.92 2.31
C THR A 658 -7.78 -17.57 2.29
N SER A 659 -8.21 -17.13 3.47
CA SER A 659 -8.64 -15.75 3.67
C SER A 659 -7.44 -14.79 3.51
N HIS A 660 -7.72 -13.50 3.30
CA HIS A 660 -6.72 -12.42 3.29
C HIS A 660 -5.63 -12.49 2.20
N ALA A 661 -5.83 -13.29 1.16
CA ALA A 661 -5.01 -13.28 -0.05
C ALA A 661 -5.53 -12.23 -1.06
N TYR A 662 -5.53 -10.96 -0.65
CA TYR A 662 -6.20 -9.89 -1.39
C TYR A 662 -5.33 -9.32 -2.53
N VAL A 663 -6.00 -8.95 -3.63
CA VAL A 663 -5.39 -8.21 -4.74
C VAL A 663 -6.21 -6.95 -5.00
N THR A 664 -5.57 -5.81 -4.81
CA THR A 664 -6.09 -4.49 -5.18
C THR A 664 -5.44 -4.10 -6.51
N PRO A 665 -6.22 -3.70 -7.53
CA PRO A 665 -5.64 -3.26 -8.78
C PRO A 665 -4.84 -1.98 -8.54
N ALA A 666 -3.74 -1.79 -9.27
CA ALA A 666 -3.06 -0.52 -9.32
C ALA A 666 -4.06 0.60 -9.71
N ARG A 667 -3.81 1.84 -9.27
CA ARG A 667 -4.82 2.91 -9.42
C ARG A 667 -5.28 3.00 -10.88
N ARG A 668 -6.59 3.12 -11.12
CA ARG A 668 -7.18 3.29 -12.48
C ARG A 668 -6.63 4.48 -13.29
N ASN A 669 -5.85 5.35 -12.65
CA ASN A 669 -5.20 6.50 -13.28
C ASN A 669 -3.73 6.21 -13.66
N GLU A 670 -3.23 4.99 -13.46
CA GLU A 670 -1.98 4.52 -14.07
C GLU A 670 -2.26 4.21 -15.55
N GLY A 671 -1.62 4.98 -16.43
CA GLY A 671 -1.98 5.10 -17.85
C GLY A 671 -2.66 6.44 -18.17
N PRO A 672 -3.28 6.61 -19.36
CA PRO A 672 -3.95 7.85 -19.73
C PRO A 672 -5.05 8.21 -18.72
N ARG A 673 -5.02 9.44 -18.18
CA ARG A 673 -5.99 9.87 -17.16
C ARG A 673 -7.43 9.68 -17.63
N HIS A 674 -8.17 8.80 -16.97
CA HIS A 674 -9.61 8.74 -17.12
C HIS A 674 -10.24 9.90 -16.34
N TYR A 675 -11.07 10.69 -17.01
CA TYR A 675 -11.80 11.76 -16.33
C TYR A 675 -12.83 11.17 -15.37
N GLN A 676 -12.55 11.26 -14.06
CA GLN A 676 -13.45 10.81 -13.01
C GLN A 676 -14.27 11.99 -12.50
N ARG A 677 -15.59 11.82 -12.43
CA ARG A 677 -16.48 12.78 -11.77
C ARG A 677 -17.16 12.11 -10.58
N TRP A 678 -16.99 12.68 -9.39
CA TRP A 678 -17.61 12.14 -8.19
C TRP A 678 -19.12 12.39 -8.18
N GLN A 679 -19.91 11.41 -7.75
CA GLN A 679 -21.36 11.56 -7.65
C GLN A 679 -21.72 12.56 -6.54
N GLY A 680 -22.58 13.55 -6.84
CA GLY A 680 -23.15 14.43 -5.83
C GLY A 680 -24.25 13.70 -5.04
N LEU A 681 -24.13 13.74 -3.71
CA LEU A 681 -25.12 13.18 -2.76
C LEU A 681 -25.53 14.26 -1.77
N LEU A 682 -26.84 14.38 -1.51
CA LEU A 682 -27.41 15.46 -0.69
C LEU A 682 -27.75 15.04 0.75
N GLY A 683 -27.39 13.81 1.14
CA GLY A 683 -27.81 13.25 2.44
C GLY A 683 -29.33 13.16 2.57
N ALA A 684 -30.05 12.88 1.48
CA ALA A 684 -31.51 12.90 1.45
C ALA A 684 -32.10 11.86 0.49
N ASN A 685 -33.30 11.39 0.82
CA ASN A 685 -34.09 10.50 -0.02
C ASN A 685 -35.19 11.29 -0.72
N PHE A 686 -35.27 11.14 -2.04
CA PHE A 686 -36.35 11.69 -2.84
C PHE A 686 -37.31 10.60 -3.30
N VAL A 687 -38.57 10.95 -3.51
CA VAL A 687 -39.60 10.05 -4.05
C VAL A 687 -40.42 10.79 -5.11
N ARG A 688 -40.65 10.12 -6.23
CA ARG A 688 -41.52 10.63 -7.30
C ARG A 688 -42.98 10.67 -6.82
N ARG A 689 -43.65 11.80 -7.00
CA ARG A 689 -45.08 12.02 -6.69
C ARG A 689 -45.75 12.83 -7.80
N GLU A 690 -47.07 12.96 -7.74
CA GLU A 690 -47.81 13.82 -8.68
C GLU A 690 -47.26 15.25 -8.62
N GLY A 691 -46.72 15.73 -9.73
CA GLY A 691 -46.13 17.06 -9.85
C GLY A 691 -44.63 17.18 -9.60
N GLY A 692 -43.88 16.09 -9.37
CA GLY A 692 -42.41 16.09 -9.38
C GLY A 692 -41.73 15.23 -8.32
N TRP A 693 -40.52 15.63 -7.93
CA TRP A 693 -39.68 14.91 -6.96
C TRP A 693 -39.80 15.50 -5.56
N MET A 694 -40.42 14.74 -4.67
CA MET A 694 -40.66 15.13 -3.28
C MET A 694 -39.50 14.68 -2.41
N LEU A 695 -39.03 15.58 -1.54
CA LEU A 695 -38.12 15.24 -0.46
C LEU A 695 -38.84 14.35 0.56
N LYS A 696 -38.50 13.06 0.58
CA LYS A 696 -39.10 12.07 1.48
C LYS A 696 -38.49 12.13 2.87
N ARG A 697 -37.16 12.20 2.93
CA ARG A 697 -36.40 12.15 4.18
C ARG A 697 -35.11 12.94 4.00
N ILE A 698 -34.75 13.71 5.01
CA ILE A 698 -33.39 14.23 5.18
C ILE A 698 -32.70 13.30 6.17
N LEU A 699 -31.53 12.76 5.80
CA LEU A 699 -30.73 11.99 6.75
C LEU A 699 -30.25 12.96 7.83
N PRO A 700 -30.33 12.60 9.13
CA PRO A 700 -29.73 13.44 10.15
C PRO A 700 -28.22 13.50 9.90
N GLY A 701 -27.66 14.70 9.96
CA GLY A 701 -26.22 14.85 10.16
C GLY A 701 -25.88 14.69 11.63
N ASP A 702 -24.59 14.64 11.94
CA ASP A 702 -24.10 14.71 13.31
C ASP A 702 -23.12 15.89 13.43
N SER A 703 -23.42 16.85 14.32
CA SER A 703 -22.53 18.00 14.51
C SER A 703 -21.22 17.65 15.20
N SER A 704 -21.12 16.46 15.79
CA SER A 704 -19.90 15.95 16.41
C SER A 704 -18.98 15.19 15.45
N ASP A 705 -19.44 14.87 14.23
CA ASP A 705 -18.65 14.20 13.20
C ASP A 705 -18.66 15.03 11.90
N SER A 706 -17.50 15.59 11.56
CA SER A 706 -17.34 16.45 10.39
C SER A 706 -17.55 15.74 9.05
N LYS A 707 -17.54 14.39 9.02
CA LYS A 707 -17.82 13.56 7.84
C LYS A 707 -19.29 13.14 7.77
N ALA A 708 -20.03 13.14 8.87
CA ALA A 708 -21.46 12.89 8.92
C ALA A 708 -22.31 14.09 8.44
N ARG A 709 -21.95 14.64 7.27
CA ARG A 709 -22.60 15.82 6.69
C ARG A 709 -23.92 15.44 6.03
N SER A 710 -24.97 16.19 6.39
CA SER A 710 -26.25 16.18 5.67
C SER A 710 -26.57 17.61 5.22
N PRO A 711 -26.23 18.00 3.98
CA PRO A 711 -26.32 19.39 3.52
C PRO A 711 -27.70 20.03 3.64
N LEU A 712 -28.78 19.23 3.60
CA LEU A 712 -30.14 19.74 3.76
C LEU A 712 -30.59 19.83 5.22
N ALA A 713 -29.92 19.17 6.16
CA ALA A 713 -30.27 19.26 7.57
C ALA A 713 -30.05 20.69 8.09
N GLY A 714 -31.05 21.25 8.78
CA GLY A 714 -30.96 22.60 9.36
C GLY A 714 -31.25 23.77 8.41
N THR A 715 -31.43 23.54 7.10
CA THR A 715 -31.65 24.60 6.08
C THR A 715 -33.07 25.19 6.02
N GLY A 716 -33.96 24.78 6.94
CA GLY A 716 -35.38 25.17 6.93
C GLY A 716 -36.25 24.42 5.90
N ILE A 717 -35.63 23.68 4.97
CA ILE A 717 -36.32 22.78 4.05
C ILE A 717 -36.90 21.60 4.83
N ARG A 718 -38.18 21.28 4.57
CA ARG A 718 -38.92 20.23 5.28
C ARG A 718 -39.25 19.06 4.34
N GLU A 719 -39.38 17.88 4.93
CA GLU A 719 -39.97 16.73 4.26
C GLU A 719 -41.32 17.10 3.64
N GLY A 720 -41.56 16.61 2.42
CA GLY A 720 -42.72 16.98 1.60
C GLY A 720 -42.51 18.16 0.66
N ALA A 721 -41.39 18.89 0.75
CA ALA A 721 -41.02 19.90 -0.24
C ALA A 721 -40.68 19.26 -1.60
N MET A 722 -41.00 19.95 -2.69
CA MET A 722 -40.74 19.47 -4.06
C MET A 722 -39.47 20.10 -4.59
N LEU A 723 -38.47 19.30 -4.99
CA LEU A 723 -37.28 19.80 -5.66
C LEU A 723 -37.64 20.12 -7.11
N THR A 724 -37.47 21.38 -7.49
CA THR A 724 -37.87 21.90 -8.80
C THR A 724 -36.68 22.17 -9.72
N HIS A 725 -35.56 22.64 -9.17
CA HIS A 725 -34.36 22.96 -9.95
C HIS A 725 -33.07 22.57 -9.22
N VAL A 726 -32.05 22.25 -10.00
CA VAL A 726 -30.65 22.09 -9.57
C VAL A 726 -29.79 22.99 -10.49
N ASP A 727 -29.04 23.93 -9.93
CA ASP A 727 -28.27 24.95 -10.67
C ASP A 727 -29.11 25.67 -11.74
N GLY A 728 -30.32 26.09 -11.36
CA GLY A 728 -31.28 26.74 -12.25
C GLY A 728 -31.87 25.85 -13.35
N ARG A 729 -31.51 24.56 -13.43
CA ARG A 729 -32.06 23.61 -14.41
C ARG A 729 -33.25 22.85 -13.84
N PRO A 730 -34.38 22.75 -14.57
CA PRO A 730 -35.56 22.07 -14.06
C PRO A 730 -35.31 20.57 -13.88
N VAL A 731 -35.84 20.03 -12.77
CA VAL A 731 -35.77 18.61 -12.45
C VAL A 731 -36.75 17.85 -13.33
N ASN A 732 -36.25 16.83 -14.03
CA ASN A 732 -37.06 16.01 -14.90
C ASN A 732 -38.03 15.13 -14.08
N LEU A 733 -39.29 15.04 -14.53
CA LEU A 733 -40.33 14.29 -13.81
C LEU A 733 -40.10 12.77 -13.76
N VAL A 734 -39.35 12.22 -14.70
CA VAL A 734 -39.00 10.79 -14.81
C VAL A 734 -37.66 10.51 -14.15
N THR A 735 -36.58 11.15 -14.60
CA THR A 735 -35.22 10.81 -14.13
C THR A 735 -34.84 11.46 -12.81
N GLY A 736 -35.58 12.49 -12.38
CA GLY A 736 -35.33 13.20 -11.14
C GLY A 736 -34.02 13.99 -11.11
N PRO A 737 -33.51 14.30 -9.90
CA PRO A 737 -32.35 15.18 -9.73
C PRO A 737 -31.02 14.47 -9.98
N TYR A 738 -30.98 13.14 -9.99
CA TYR A 738 -29.74 12.36 -10.02
C TYR A 738 -28.82 12.67 -11.22
N PRO A 739 -29.33 12.83 -12.46
CA PRO A 739 -28.48 13.22 -13.59
C PRO A 739 -27.89 14.63 -13.46
N LEU A 740 -28.59 15.55 -12.77
CA LEU A 740 -28.10 16.92 -12.54
C LEU A 740 -27.01 16.97 -11.45
N LEU A 741 -27.00 15.99 -10.54
CA LEU A 741 -25.99 15.84 -9.49
C LEU A 741 -24.79 14.99 -9.92
N ALA A 742 -24.86 14.35 -11.09
CA ALA A 742 -23.79 13.50 -11.60
C ALA A 742 -22.53 14.32 -11.86
N GLY A 743 -21.50 14.08 -11.04
CA GLY A 743 -20.24 14.80 -11.12
C GLY A 743 -20.11 16.05 -10.27
N ALA A 744 -21.11 16.35 -9.44
CA ALA A 744 -21.09 17.45 -8.49
C ALA A 744 -20.58 17.03 -7.10
N GLY A 745 -19.99 15.84 -6.95
CA GLY A 745 -19.42 15.38 -5.68
C GLY A 745 -18.26 16.27 -5.23
N GLY A 746 -18.30 16.72 -3.98
CA GLY A 746 -17.28 17.60 -3.41
C GLY A 746 -17.36 19.07 -3.86
N THR A 747 -18.43 19.48 -4.55
CA THR A 747 -18.65 20.88 -4.94
C THR A 747 -20.02 21.41 -4.50
N THR A 748 -20.29 22.69 -4.77
CA THR A 748 -21.51 23.39 -4.38
C THR A 748 -22.51 23.41 -5.54
N VAL A 749 -23.78 23.14 -5.24
CA VAL A 749 -24.91 23.25 -6.18
C VAL A 749 -26.03 24.09 -5.56
N GLU A 750 -26.75 24.84 -6.39
CA GLU A 750 -27.96 25.55 -5.99
C GLU A 750 -29.18 24.61 -6.10
N LEU A 751 -30.04 24.58 -5.07
CA LEU A 751 -31.26 23.78 -5.06
C LEU A 751 -32.48 24.67 -4.87
N THR A 752 -33.49 24.54 -5.74
CA THR A 752 -34.74 25.28 -5.62
C THR A 752 -35.89 24.36 -5.25
N PHE A 753 -36.52 24.62 -4.10
CA PHE A 753 -37.66 23.86 -3.60
C PHE A 753 -38.97 24.64 -3.67
N ALA A 754 -40.07 23.95 -3.99
CA ALA A 754 -41.43 24.45 -3.79
C ALA A 754 -42.03 23.85 -2.51
N PRO A 755 -42.72 24.66 -1.67
CA PRO A 755 -43.40 24.16 -0.47
C PRO A 755 -44.46 23.10 -0.79
N ARG A 756 -44.78 22.25 0.18
CA ARG A 756 -45.86 21.25 0.05
C ARG A 756 -47.18 21.96 -0.29
N ARG A 757 -47.79 21.66 -1.45
CA ARG A 757 -49.15 22.12 -1.75
C ARG A 757 -50.11 21.50 -0.72
N GLY A 758 -50.62 22.31 0.21
CA GLY A 758 -51.57 21.85 1.24
C GLY A 758 -51.51 22.50 2.63
N THR A 759 -50.75 23.56 2.85
CA THR A 759 -50.93 24.43 4.02
C THR A 759 -51.07 25.87 3.54
N GLY A 760 -52.31 26.36 3.53
CA GLY A 760 -52.61 27.77 3.34
C GLY A 760 -52.05 28.64 4.48
N PRO A 761 -51.91 29.95 4.25
CA PRO A 761 -51.11 30.84 5.08
C PRO A 761 -51.89 31.28 6.33
N HIS A 762 -51.32 31.08 7.52
CA HIS A 762 -51.59 31.97 8.64
C HIS A 762 -50.38 32.90 8.78
N GLY A 763 -50.65 34.19 8.58
CA GLY A 763 -49.66 35.21 8.27
C GLY A 763 -48.77 35.64 9.43
N GLY A 764 -47.73 36.41 9.10
CA GLY A 764 -46.96 37.16 10.09
C GLY A 764 -45.53 37.51 9.69
N TRP A 765 -45.38 38.50 8.81
CA TRP A 765 -44.27 39.45 8.68
C TRP A 765 -42.89 39.03 8.13
N PRO A 766 -42.25 39.88 7.29
CA PRO A 766 -40.96 39.60 6.68
C PRO A 766 -39.81 40.13 7.57
N TRP A 767 -38.74 39.35 7.69
CA TRP A 767 -37.41 39.90 7.94
C TRP A 767 -36.45 39.40 6.89
N SER A 768 -35.78 40.36 6.26
CA SER A 768 -34.62 40.20 5.41
C SER A 768 -33.39 39.86 6.25
N ARG A 769 -32.68 38.79 5.86
CA ARG A 769 -31.22 38.72 5.66
C ARG A 769 -30.84 37.39 5.06
#